data_AF-A0ABD0SAE4-F1
#
_entry.id   AF-A0ABD0SAE4-F1
#
_cell.length_a   1.000
_cell.length_b   1.000
_cell.length_c   1.000
_cell.angle_alpha   90.00
_cell.angle_beta   90.00
_cell.angle_gamma   90.00
#
_symmetry.space_group_name_H-M   'P 1'
#
loop_
_entity.id
_entity.type
_entity.pdbx_description
1 polymer ?
#
loop_
_entity_poly.entity_id
_entity_poly.type
_entity_poly.pdbx_seq_one_letter_code
_entity_poly.pdbx_strand_id
1 'polypeptide(L)'
;MSRLLSFLFYVIYLTSVCEAARILALYPTPSISHQVVFRPLTLELAKQGHEVVVITTDPIFPKGNAPANLTEIDVHDHSYDVWRKLITKLGNKVGVNQLIQISTFLVEEQLKTHEVQKILKDKSRKFDLIIVEAFIDVALGLSHFYKAPVIQFSSAAAFPNTLEIYGAATHPLFYPSPTHKRFHDLTLWEKLYELYDEYTIKRFFIENDEFVTRVMKRMFGEDTPDIKQLRSNVDMLFLNVHSFWDFNRPVPPNVVYLGGMHQNPAKELPKDLQEYLDSSKNGVIYVSFGTNVDPALFPPETIQILVNVFSKLSYNILWKWNQDELPGRSPNIKISKWLPQSDLLKHPNIKMFITQCGLQSTDEAITAGVPLLGMPVFGDQPFNAEQYIAHGIGVRVDIETVTEEKLNKGINKILQDDSAGARILAYYPTPSISHQVAFRPLSLELAKRGHEVVVITADPIFPNGNTPGNLTEIDLHDLSYNLFRKMLSDGLFTGRGQNELFVTSVKLMTVLIEEQMKSNAVQEILKDTSKTFDLVIVEAYLEATLGLSHLYKVPVIQFGSGGGLSNTLQVFGAATHPLLYPSFLRRKINNRTLWEKVIELYDEFEYNRLLPDQEVFITEVMSRVFGPDVPKLEELRKNVDMIFLNVHSFWDFNRPVPPNVVYLGGIHQKPAKELPTDLQEYLDSSKNGVIYVSFGSNVDPAFFPPETIQLLVNVFSKLPYDVLFKWNLDELPGRTPNIRISKWLPQSDLLRHPKIKLFITQCGLQSTDEAITAGVPLLGIPIVADQEYNSEQYLYHGIGVIVDIGTITEETLNKGINTILQDESYRNNILRLRSRMLDQPQTPLERAVWWTEYVIRHSGARHLRASAANMSWHQYYELELVIYLVLAVLTALTLACSVIYCLLKKVFGFERKVKKN
;
A
#
# COMPACT_ATOMS: atom_id res chain seq x y z
N MET A 1 -27.03 47.33 -2.71
CA MET A 1 -27.07 46.15 -3.59
C MET A 1 -25.82 45.28 -3.47
N SER A 2 -24.58 45.77 -3.73
CA SER A 2 -23.38 44.92 -3.73
C SER A 2 -23.16 44.13 -2.43
N ARG A 3 -23.26 44.74 -1.24
CA ARG A 3 -23.13 44.00 0.04
C ARG A 3 -24.16 42.88 0.23
N LEU A 4 -25.37 43.03 -0.30
CA LEU A 4 -26.40 41.99 -0.25
C LEU A 4 -26.08 40.86 -1.24
N LEU A 5 -25.58 41.19 -2.43
CA LEU A 5 -25.06 40.23 -3.42
C LEU A 5 -23.83 39.48 -2.92
N SER A 6 -22.88 40.15 -2.26
CA SER A 6 -21.71 39.50 -1.64
C SER A 6 -22.13 38.60 -0.48
N PHE A 7 -23.09 39.00 0.35
CA PHE A 7 -23.64 38.14 1.40
C PHE A 7 -24.38 36.93 0.83
N LEU A 8 -25.20 37.12 -0.21
CA LEU A 8 -25.83 36.02 -0.94
C LEU A 8 -24.81 35.10 -1.60
N PHE A 9 -23.74 35.62 -2.21
CA PHE A 9 -22.64 34.81 -2.74
C PHE A 9 -21.92 34.04 -1.64
N TYR A 10 -21.67 34.67 -0.49
CA TYR A 10 -21.02 34.02 0.65
C TYR A 10 -21.90 32.92 1.26
N VAL A 11 -23.21 33.15 1.38
CA VAL A 11 -24.20 32.15 1.81
C VAL A 11 -24.34 31.02 0.80
N ILE A 12 -24.46 31.33 -0.50
CA ILE A 12 -24.51 30.33 -1.58
C ILE A 12 -23.23 29.48 -1.59
N TYR A 13 -22.07 30.13 -1.48
CA TYR A 13 -20.77 29.47 -1.37
C TYR A 13 -20.73 28.53 -0.16
N LEU A 14 -21.09 29.01 1.04
CA LEU A 14 -21.19 28.20 2.26
C LEU A 14 -22.19 27.03 2.12
N THR A 15 -23.32 27.20 1.42
CA THR A 15 -24.27 26.11 1.16
C THR A 15 -23.81 25.14 0.07
N SER A 16 -22.82 25.52 -0.74
CA SER A 16 -22.29 24.68 -1.84
C SER A 16 -21.11 23.78 -1.45
N VAL A 17 -20.68 23.77 -0.17
CA VAL A 17 -19.52 22.97 0.29
C VAL A 17 -19.90 21.67 1.05
N CYS A 18 -21.18 21.29 1.09
CA CYS A 18 -21.61 19.97 1.57
C CYS A 18 -22.78 19.44 0.73
N GLU A 19 -22.47 18.73 -0.36
CA GLU A 19 -23.45 17.82 -0.97
C GLU A 19 -23.62 16.60 -0.04
N ALA A 20 -24.66 16.64 0.79
CA ALA A 20 -25.03 15.56 1.69
C ALA A 20 -25.56 14.36 0.89
N ALA A 21 -24.65 13.44 0.52
CA ALA A 21 -24.99 12.17 -0.12
C ALA A 21 -25.99 11.34 0.71
N ARG A 22 -26.83 10.58 0.02
CA ARG A 22 -27.73 9.55 0.58
C ARG A 22 -27.05 8.19 0.55
N ILE A 23 -26.88 7.58 1.71
CA ILE A 23 -26.10 6.34 1.88
C ILE A 23 -27.00 5.24 2.41
N LEU A 24 -27.02 4.08 1.74
CA LEU A 24 -27.68 2.86 2.24
C LEU A 24 -26.63 1.87 2.74
N ALA A 25 -26.75 1.44 3.98
CA ALA A 25 -25.93 0.37 4.54
C ALA A 25 -26.77 -0.87 4.90
N LEU A 26 -26.21 -2.06 4.67
CA LEU A 26 -26.79 -3.34 5.09
C LEU A 26 -25.74 -4.14 5.87
N TYR A 27 -25.97 -4.28 7.18
CA TYR A 27 -25.16 -5.04 8.13
C TYR A 27 -26.02 -6.18 8.71
N PRO A 28 -26.13 -7.31 8.01
CA PRO A 28 -27.13 -8.33 8.31
C PRO A 28 -26.71 -9.34 9.39
N THR A 29 -25.43 -9.41 9.78
CA THR A 29 -24.95 -10.45 10.70
C THR A 29 -25.49 -10.26 12.13
N PRO A 30 -26.22 -11.24 12.71
CA PRO A 30 -26.84 -11.14 14.03
C PRO A 30 -25.81 -11.42 15.13
N SER A 31 -24.81 -10.54 15.21
CA SER A 31 -23.79 -10.53 16.24
C SER A 31 -23.35 -9.11 16.53
N ILE A 32 -23.61 -8.63 17.74
CA ILE A 32 -23.14 -7.33 18.23
C ILE A 32 -21.64 -7.09 17.98
N SER A 33 -20.80 -8.14 18.00
CA SER A 33 -19.36 -8.03 17.73
C SER A 33 -19.02 -7.64 16.28
N HIS A 34 -19.86 -8.02 15.31
CA HIS A 34 -19.75 -7.52 13.94
C HIS A 34 -20.29 -6.09 13.84
N GLN A 35 -21.48 -5.86 14.42
CA GLN A 35 -22.19 -4.58 14.31
C GLN A 35 -21.38 -3.40 14.86
N VAL A 36 -20.67 -3.57 15.99
CA VAL A 36 -19.87 -2.47 16.59
C VAL A 36 -18.76 -1.94 15.69
N VAL A 37 -18.27 -2.72 14.73
CA VAL A 37 -17.25 -2.27 13.76
C VAL A 37 -17.82 -1.24 12.79
N PHE A 38 -19.08 -1.38 12.38
CA PHE A 38 -19.71 -0.54 11.37
C PHE A 38 -20.29 0.76 11.93
N ARG A 39 -20.52 0.82 13.25
CA ARG A 39 -21.15 1.97 13.93
C ARG A 39 -20.34 3.26 13.79
N PRO A 40 -19.00 3.31 13.95
CA PRO A 40 -18.29 4.58 13.91
C PRO A 40 -18.28 5.23 12.51
N LEU A 41 -18.19 4.43 11.44
CA LEU A 41 -18.36 4.96 10.07
C LEU A 41 -19.78 5.49 9.85
N THR A 42 -20.80 4.72 10.27
CA THR A 42 -22.22 5.13 10.20
C THR A 42 -22.46 6.47 10.90
N LEU A 43 -21.97 6.61 12.13
CA LEU A 43 -22.15 7.80 12.96
C LEU A 43 -21.36 9.00 12.42
N GLU A 44 -20.15 8.80 11.93
CA GLU A 44 -19.34 9.89 11.40
C GLU A 44 -19.90 10.41 10.06
N LEU A 45 -20.40 9.53 9.18
CA LEU A 45 -21.11 9.93 7.96
C LEU A 45 -22.37 10.76 8.29
N ALA A 46 -23.19 10.30 9.24
CA ALA A 46 -24.35 11.08 9.69
C ALA A 46 -23.92 12.41 10.35
N LYS A 47 -22.83 12.44 11.13
CA LYS A 47 -22.27 13.66 11.74
C LYS A 47 -21.74 14.67 10.71
N GLN A 48 -21.24 14.20 9.57
CA GLN A 48 -20.84 15.05 8.43
C GLN A 48 -22.03 15.53 7.58
N GLY A 49 -23.26 15.18 7.96
CA GLY A 49 -24.50 15.69 7.36
C GLY A 49 -25.14 14.77 6.31
N HIS A 50 -24.53 13.62 5.99
CA HIS A 50 -25.10 12.66 5.05
C HIS A 50 -26.43 12.09 5.55
N GLU A 51 -27.33 11.74 4.63
CA GLU A 51 -28.56 11.02 4.95
C GLU A 51 -28.25 9.53 4.95
N VAL A 52 -28.08 8.92 6.13
CA VAL A 52 -27.65 7.53 6.28
C VAL A 52 -28.85 6.65 6.66
N VAL A 53 -29.07 5.59 5.89
CA VAL A 53 -30.06 4.56 6.17
C VAL A 53 -29.33 3.25 6.42
N VAL A 54 -29.49 2.64 7.59
CA VAL A 54 -28.81 1.39 7.96
C VAL A 54 -29.83 0.31 8.27
N ILE A 55 -29.75 -0.83 7.59
CA ILE A 55 -30.44 -2.06 7.96
C ILE A 55 -29.50 -2.86 8.87
N THR A 56 -29.85 -3.04 10.13
CA THR A 56 -28.98 -3.63 11.16
C THR A 56 -29.72 -4.55 12.11
N THR A 57 -29.04 -5.57 12.60
CA THR A 57 -29.52 -6.44 13.68
C THR A 57 -29.36 -5.82 15.06
N ASP A 58 -28.58 -4.75 15.23
CA ASP A 58 -28.29 -4.19 16.55
C ASP A 58 -28.22 -2.64 16.42
N PRO A 59 -29.37 -1.94 16.41
CA PRO A 59 -29.40 -0.49 16.33
C PRO A 59 -28.62 0.19 17.47
N ILE A 60 -28.09 1.37 17.18
CA ILE A 60 -27.30 2.19 18.10
C ILE A 60 -28.23 2.89 19.08
N PHE A 61 -29.35 3.42 18.59
CA PHE A 61 -30.26 4.26 19.36
C PHE A 61 -31.56 3.51 19.72
N PRO A 62 -32.16 3.78 20.90
CA PRO A 62 -33.55 3.43 21.16
C PRO A 62 -34.47 3.98 20.06
N LYS A 63 -35.54 3.25 19.75
CA LYS A 63 -36.47 3.59 18.66
C LYS A 63 -37.02 5.02 18.80
N GLY A 64 -36.65 5.89 17.86
CA GLY A 64 -37.03 7.30 17.83
C GLY A 64 -35.97 8.29 18.37
N ASN A 65 -34.83 7.79 18.87
CA ASN A 65 -33.76 8.62 19.45
C ASN A 65 -32.54 8.82 18.53
N ALA A 66 -32.56 8.28 17.31
CA ALA A 66 -31.49 8.48 16.33
C ALA A 66 -31.46 9.94 15.84
N PRO A 67 -30.29 10.46 15.40
CA PRO A 67 -30.18 11.73 14.69
C PRO A 67 -31.14 11.83 13.51
N ALA A 68 -31.65 13.04 13.20
CA ALA A 68 -32.69 13.23 12.18
C ALA A 68 -32.31 12.75 10.77
N ASN A 69 -31.01 12.66 10.48
CA ASN A 69 -30.44 12.17 9.21
C ASN A 69 -29.87 10.74 9.30
N LEU A 70 -30.09 10.01 10.41
CA LEU A 70 -29.78 8.60 10.56
C LEU A 70 -31.07 7.78 10.75
N THR A 71 -31.38 6.91 9.79
CA THR A 71 -32.51 5.96 9.88
C THR A 71 -31.98 4.55 10.13
N GLU A 72 -32.22 4.02 11.32
CA GLU A 72 -31.91 2.62 11.64
C GLU A 72 -33.17 1.74 11.42
N ILE A 73 -33.09 0.82 10.45
CA ILE A 73 -34.09 -0.24 10.29
C ILE A 73 -33.63 -1.43 11.14
N ASP A 74 -34.27 -1.55 12.29
CA ASP A 74 -34.12 -2.65 13.22
C ASP A 74 -34.70 -3.95 12.64
N VAL A 75 -33.85 -4.96 12.47
CA VAL A 75 -34.22 -6.35 12.14
C VAL A 75 -33.79 -7.35 13.22
N HIS A 76 -33.49 -6.91 14.45
CA HIS A 76 -32.94 -7.70 15.57
C HIS A 76 -33.70 -9.00 15.80
N ASP A 77 -34.93 -8.90 16.31
CA ASP A 77 -35.73 -10.06 16.78
C ASP A 77 -35.87 -11.12 15.68
N HIS A 78 -36.25 -10.68 14.47
CA HIS A 78 -36.43 -11.57 13.34
C HIS A 78 -35.13 -12.27 12.95
N SER A 79 -34.02 -11.55 12.93
CA SER A 79 -32.72 -12.09 12.51
C SER A 79 -32.17 -13.09 13.53
N TYR A 80 -32.21 -12.75 14.82
CA TYR A 80 -31.80 -13.64 15.90
C TYR A 80 -32.71 -14.88 16.00
N ASP A 81 -34.00 -14.77 15.70
CA ASP A 81 -34.90 -15.91 15.62
C ASP A 81 -34.59 -16.87 14.47
N VAL A 82 -34.39 -16.33 13.25
CA VAL A 82 -34.02 -17.13 12.07
C VAL A 82 -32.67 -17.80 12.29
N TRP A 83 -31.68 -17.04 12.79
CA TRP A 83 -30.34 -17.55 13.11
C TRP A 83 -30.38 -18.69 14.11
N ARG A 84 -31.04 -18.53 15.27
CA ARG A 84 -31.17 -19.58 16.29
C ARG A 84 -31.80 -20.85 15.69
N LYS A 85 -32.90 -20.72 14.94
CA LYS A 85 -33.58 -21.87 14.31
C LYS A 85 -32.67 -22.63 13.34
N LEU A 86 -31.85 -21.93 12.55
CA LEU A 86 -30.94 -22.54 11.58
C LEU A 86 -29.71 -23.18 12.24
N ILE A 87 -29.07 -22.51 13.20
CA ILE A 87 -27.92 -23.03 13.94
C ILE A 87 -28.32 -24.26 14.77
N THR A 88 -29.42 -24.20 15.53
CA THR A 88 -29.90 -25.36 16.32
C THR A 88 -30.26 -26.56 15.44
N LYS A 89 -30.77 -26.35 14.22
CA LYS A 89 -31.07 -27.43 13.25
C LYS A 89 -29.81 -28.13 12.73
N LEU A 90 -28.68 -27.45 12.67
CA LEU A 90 -27.42 -27.97 12.12
C LEU A 90 -26.47 -28.52 13.19
N GLY A 91 -26.52 -27.97 14.41
CA GLY A 91 -25.71 -28.44 15.55
C GLY A 91 -24.21 -28.47 15.24
N ASN A 92 -23.55 -29.57 15.59
CA ASN A 92 -22.10 -29.74 15.38
C ASN A 92 -21.65 -29.82 13.90
N LYS A 93 -22.56 -29.66 12.92
CA LYS A 93 -22.25 -29.64 11.48
C LYS A 93 -22.09 -28.23 10.90
N VAL A 94 -22.12 -27.19 11.73
CA VAL A 94 -21.90 -25.81 11.30
C VAL A 94 -20.40 -25.55 11.09
N GLY A 95 -19.96 -25.60 9.83
CA GLY A 95 -18.69 -25.04 9.37
C GLY A 95 -18.88 -23.71 8.64
N VAL A 96 -17.78 -23.08 8.24
CA VAL A 96 -17.77 -21.78 7.53
C VAL A 96 -18.66 -21.79 6.28
N ASN A 97 -18.61 -22.86 5.50
CA ASN A 97 -19.42 -23.03 4.29
C ASN A 97 -20.94 -23.01 4.59
N GLN A 98 -21.35 -23.64 5.70
CA GLN A 98 -22.74 -23.59 6.14
C GLN A 98 -23.12 -22.19 6.64
N LEU A 99 -22.22 -21.49 7.35
CA LEU A 99 -22.46 -20.11 7.80
C LEU A 99 -22.71 -19.16 6.61
N ILE A 100 -21.93 -19.25 5.53
CA ILE A 100 -22.12 -18.43 4.32
C ILE A 100 -23.50 -18.64 3.69
N GLN A 101 -23.99 -19.88 3.63
CA GLN A 101 -25.33 -20.19 3.12
C GLN A 101 -26.45 -19.72 4.07
N ILE A 102 -26.25 -19.85 5.38
CA ILE A 102 -27.17 -19.32 6.40
C ILE A 102 -27.26 -17.79 6.28
N SER A 103 -26.14 -17.08 6.18
CA SER A 103 -26.12 -15.62 6.02
C SER A 103 -26.80 -15.18 4.72
N THR A 104 -26.60 -15.92 3.62
CA THR A 104 -27.31 -15.65 2.35
C THR A 104 -28.83 -15.75 2.51
N PHE A 105 -29.32 -16.79 3.18
CA PHE A 105 -30.75 -16.97 3.47
C PHE A 105 -31.26 -15.94 4.49
N LEU A 106 -30.45 -15.56 5.47
CA LEU A 106 -30.81 -14.57 6.47
C LEU A 106 -31.10 -13.20 5.84
N VAL A 107 -30.29 -12.77 4.86
CA VAL A 107 -30.57 -11.54 4.11
C VAL A 107 -31.88 -11.66 3.30
N GLU A 108 -32.14 -12.82 2.68
CA GLU A 108 -33.41 -13.06 1.98
C GLU A 108 -34.63 -12.90 2.90
N GLU A 109 -34.54 -13.33 4.16
CA GLU A 109 -35.59 -13.14 5.17
C GLU A 109 -35.64 -11.69 5.70
N GLN A 110 -34.51 -11.06 6.00
CA GLN A 110 -34.43 -9.66 6.44
C GLN A 110 -35.05 -8.70 5.41
N LEU A 111 -34.79 -8.89 4.11
CA LEU A 111 -35.38 -8.04 3.07
C LEU A 111 -36.89 -8.24 2.92
N LYS A 112 -37.48 -9.34 3.42
CA LYS A 112 -38.94 -9.56 3.44
C LYS A 112 -39.63 -8.83 4.60
N THR A 113 -38.90 -8.37 5.61
CA THR A 113 -39.47 -7.64 6.75
C THR A 113 -40.20 -6.38 6.30
N HIS A 114 -41.27 -6.01 7.03
CA HIS A 114 -42.17 -4.92 6.63
C HIS A 114 -41.45 -3.58 6.48
N GLU A 115 -40.52 -3.26 7.39
CA GLU A 115 -39.79 -1.99 7.39
C GLU A 115 -38.79 -1.89 6.23
N VAL A 116 -38.02 -2.96 5.95
CA VAL A 116 -37.13 -2.99 4.78
C VAL A 116 -37.91 -2.93 3.46
N GLN A 117 -39.05 -3.62 3.39
CA GLN A 117 -39.95 -3.57 2.24
C GLN A 117 -40.53 -2.18 1.97
N LYS A 118 -40.68 -1.29 2.96
CA LYS A 118 -41.11 0.10 2.71
C LYS A 118 -40.09 0.84 1.85
N ILE A 119 -38.80 0.71 2.16
CA ILE A 119 -37.73 1.39 1.41
C ILE A 119 -37.56 0.76 0.02
N LEU A 120 -37.54 -0.57 -0.10
CA LEU A 120 -37.42 -1.24 -1.40
C LEU A 120 -38.59 -0.95 -2.37
N LYS A 121 -39.78 -0.64 -1.84
CA LYS A 121 -40.97 -0.27 -2.63
C LYS A 121 -41.01 1.20 -3.01
N ASP A 122 -40.31 2.08 -2.28
CA ASP A 122 -40.20 3.49 -2.64
C ASP A 122 -39.22 3.68 -3.81
N LYS A 123 -39.75 3.59 -5.03
CA LYS A 123 -38.99 3.83 -6.26
C LYS A 123 -38.57 5.29 -6.48
N SER A 124 -39.08 6.23 -5.69
CA SER A 124 -38.66 7.64 -5.75
C SER A 124 -37.34 7.86 -5.01
N ARG A 125 -37.04 7.02 -4.02
CA ARG A 125 -35.80 7.10 -3.24
C ARG A 125 -34.61 6.62 -4.07
N LYS A 126 -33.54 7.41 -4.01
CA LYS A 126 -32.24 7.12 -4.61
C LYS A 126 -31.18 7.23 -3.53
N PHE A 127 -30.14 6.43 -3.67
CA PHE A 127 -28.94 6.44 -2.86
C PHE A 127 -27.75 6.70 -3.78
N ASP A 128 -26.81 7.49 -3.31
CA ASP A 128 -25.61 7.89 -4.03
C ASP A 128 -24.45 6.92 -3.73
N LEU A 129 -24.56 6.14 -2.64
CA LEU A 129 -23.61 5.12 -2.22
C LEU A 129 -24.31 3.97 -1.49
N ILE A 130 -23.81 2.74 -1.66
CA ILE A 130 -24.22 1.58 -0.88
C ILE A 130 -23.02 0.97 -0.15
N ILE A 131 -23.22 0.56 1.11
CA ILE A 131 -22.23 -0.16 1.91
C ILE A 131 -22.82 -1.51 2.32
N VAL A 132 -22.12 -2.60 2.05
CA VAL A 132 -22.58 -3.96 2.41
C VAL A 132 -21.52 -4.72 3.19
N GLU A 133 -21.94 -5.60 4.10
CA GLU A 133 -21.00 -6.48 4.81
C GLU A 133 -20.29 -7.44 3.84
N ALA A 134 -18.96 -7.42 3.81
CA ALA A 134 -18.14 -8.07 2.78
C ALA A 134 -18.29 -9.61 2.71
N PHE A 135 -18.69 -10.25 3.81
CA PHE A 135 -18.92 -11.70 3.87
C PHE A 135 -20.16 -12.17 3.12
N ILE A 136 -21.01 -11.26 2.63
CA ILE A 136 -22.40 -11.54 2.28
C ILE A 136 -22.74 -10.96 0.91
N ASP A 137 -22.15 -11.57 -0.12
CA ASP A 137 -22.24 -11.17 -1.53
C ASP A 137 -23.67 -10.95 -2.06
N VAL A 138 -24.68 -11.66 -1.54
CA VAL A 138 -26.09 -11.47 -1.97
C VAL A 138 -26.60 -10.03 -1.77
N ALA A 139 -26.00 -9.27 -0.84
CA ALA A 139 -26.30 -7.86 -0.61
C ALA A 139 -25.89 -6.96 -1.79
N LEU A 140 -24.94 -7.39 -2.64
CA LEU A 140 -24.51 -6.65 -3.83
C LEU A 140 -25.64 -6.39 -4.82
N GLY A 141 -26.71 -7.19 -4.81
CA GLY A 141 -27.92 -6.93 -5.62
C GLY A 141 -28.54 -5.55 -5.38
N LEU A 142 -28.30 -4.92 -4.22
CA LEU A 142 -28.70 -3.54 -3.95
C LEU A 142 -28.05 -2.52 -4.90
N SER A 143 -26.79 -2.72 -5.31
CA SER A 143 -26.10 -1.78 -6.23
C SER A 143 -26.77 -1.76 -7.60
N HIS A 144 -27.13 -2.94 -8.10
CA HIS A 144 -27.94 -3.08 -9.31
C HIS A 144 -29.35 -2.52 -9.14
N PHE A 145 -29.99 -2.70 -7.98
CA PHE A 145 -31.35 -2.24 -7.74
C PHE A 145 -31.47 -0.71 -7.73
N TYR A 146 -30.56 -0.02 -7.05
CA TYR A 146 -30.58 1.46 -6.97
C TYR A 146 -29.80 2.16 -8.10
N LYS A 147 -28.91 1.44 -8.80
CA LYS A 147 -27.93 1.97 -9.78
C LYS A 147 -26.89 2.90 -9.15
N ALA A 148 -26.32 2.47 -8.02
CA ALA A 148 -25.39 3.24 -7.20
C ALA A 148 -24.05 2.48 -7.02
N PRO A 149 -22.91 3.18 -6.83
CA PRO A 149 -21.64 2.58 -6.47
C PRO A 149 -21.74 1.83 -5.13
N VAL A 150 -20.85 0.85 -4.93
CA VAL A 150 -20.91 -0.05 -3.76
C VAL A 150 -19.55 -0.33 -3.15
N ILE A 151 -19.50 -0.26 -1.82
CA ILE A 151 -18.35 -0.59 -0.98
C ILE A 151 -18.68 -1.85 -0.17
N GLN A 152 -17.75 -2.80 -0.14
CA GLN A 152 -17.78 -3.91 0.80
C GLN A 152 -17.03 -3.52 2.08
N PHE A 153 -17.61 -3.78 3.25
CA PHE A 153 -16.96 -3.57 4.55
C PHE A 153 -16.95 -4.88 5.35
N SER A 154 -15.76 -5.43 5.58
CA SER A 154 -15.53 -6.60 6.40
C SER A 154 -15.29 -6.22 7.86
N SER A 155 -15.93 -6.91 8.79
CA SER A 155 -15.68 -6.78 10.24
C SER A 155 -14.36 -7.41 10.69
N ALA A 156 -13.69 -8.18 9.83
CA ALA A 156 -12.40 -8.85 10.06
C ALA A 156 -11.59 -8.96 8.75
N ALA A 157 -10.57 -9.82 8.70
CA ALA A 157 -9.90 -10.19 7.45
C ALA A 157 -10.86 -10.83 6.43
N ALA A 158 -10.58 -10.66 5.14
CA ALA A 158 -11.39 -11.22 4.06
C ALA A 158 -10.90 -12.61 3.62
N PHE A 159 -11.81 -13.40 3.03
CA PHE A 159 -11.45 -14.68 2.41
C PHE A 159 -10.64 -14.48 1.11
N PRO A 160 -9.78 -15.44 0.71
CA PRO A 160 -9.01 -15.38 -0.54
C PRO A 160 -9.88 -15.07 -1.76
N ASN A 161 -11.05 -15.73 -1.90
CA ASN A 161 -11.99 -15.47 -3.00
C ASN A 161 -12.50 -14.02 -3.07
N THR A 162 -12.65 -13.34 -1.93
CA THR A 162 -13.03 -11.92 -1.89
C THR A 162 -11.86 -11.05 -2.34
N LEU A 163 -10.65 -11.35 -1.86
CA LEU A 163 -9.41 -10.63 -2.20
C LEU A 163 -9.04 -10.76 -3.68
N GLU A 164 -9.28 -11.91 -4.30
CA GLU A 164 -9.08 -12.16 -5.73
C GLU A 164 -9.91 -11.23 -6.64
N ILE A 165 -11.09 -10.78 -6.21
CA ILE A 165 -11.95 -9.83 -6.95
C ILE A 165 -11.21 -8.51 -7.20
N TYR A 166 -10.43 -8.07 -6.22
CA TYR A 166 -9.65 -6.83 -6.26
C TYR A 166 -8.26 -7.05 -6.88
N GLY A 167 -7.86 -8.30 -7.18
CA GLY A 167 -6.52 -8.63 -7.66
C GLY A 167 -5.44 -8.59 -6.58
N ALA A 168 -5.81 -8.70 -5.30
CA ALA A 168 -4.86 -8.85 -4.21
C ALA A 168 -4.15 -10.22 -4.24
N ALA A 169 -2.96 -10.31 -3.64
CA ALA A 169 -2.17 -11.54 -3.65
C ALA A 169 -2.80 -12.65 -2.78
N THR A 170 -3.01 -13.83 -3.36
CA THR A 170 -3.57 -15.00 -2.67
C THR A 170 -2.72 -16.24 -2.89
N HIS A 171 -1.98 -16.64 -1.85
CA HIS A 171 -1.17 -17.86 -1.84
C HIS A 171 -1.43 -18.63 -0.54
N PRO A 172 -1.96 -19.87 -0.58
CA PRO A 172 -2.47 -20.56 0.61
C PRO A 172 -1.42 -20.83 1.69
N LEU A 173 -0.13 -20.89 1.34
CA LEU A 173 0.96 -21.17 2.28
C LEU A 173 1.67 -19.91 2.81
N PHE A 174 1.47 -18.73 2.18
CA PHE A 174 2.14 -17.48 2.58
C PHE A 174 1.16 -16.40 3.06
N TYR A 175 -0.10 -16.52 2.64
CA TYR A 175 -1.20 -15.63 2.98
C TYR A 175 -2.45 -16.49 3.31
N PRO A 176 -2.36 -17.34 4.36
CA PRO A 176 -3.35 -18.37 4.69
C PRO A 176 -4.75 -17.79 4.91
N SER A 177 -5.77 -18.62 4.69
CA SER A 177 -7.15 -18.27 5.04
C SER A 177 -7.33 -18.18 6.57
N PRO A 178 -8.24 -17.33 7.09
CA PRO A 178 -8.60 -17.31 8.52
C PRO A 178 -9.12 -18.64 9.10
N THR A 179 -9.28 -19.68 8.27
CA THR A 179 -9.61 -21.06 8.69
C THR A 179 -8.40 -21.89 9.16
N HIS A 180 -7.18 -21.47 8.85
CA HIS A 180 -5.97 -22.25 9.12
C HIS A 180 -5.63 -22.24 10.62
N LYS A 181 -5.17 -23.40 11.14
CA LYS A 181 -4.78 -23.54 12.56
C LYS A 181 -3.30 -23.25 12.82
N ARG A 182 -2.48 -23.35 11.78
CA ARG A 182 -1.02 -23.14 11.79
C ARG A 182 -0.59 -22.66 10.42
N PHE A 183 0.41 -21.77 10.37
CA PHE A 183 0.83 -21.12 9.12
C PHE A 183 2.35 -20.99 8.95
N HIS A 184 3.15 -21.40 9.94
CA HIS A 184 4.61 -21.38 9.91
C HIS A 184 5.16 -22.80 10.13
N ASP A 185 6.36 -23.06 9.61
CA ASP A 185 7.09 -24.33 9.75
C ASP A 185 6.25 -25.59 9.47
N LEU A 186 5.44 -25.50 8.42
CA LEU A 186 4.56 -26.58 7.97
C LEU A 186 5.38 -27.74 7.39
N THR A 187 5.13 -28.95 7.89
CA THR A 187 5.63 -30.20 7.30
C THR A 187 5.02 -30.42 5.91
N LEU A 188 5.64 -31.32 5.14
CA LEU A 188 5.14 -31.73 3.81
C LEU A 188 3.65 -32.11 3.82
N TRP A 189 3.20 -32.83 4.86
CA TRP A 189 1.80 -33.25 4.98
C TRP A 189 0.86 -32.09 5.37
N GLU A 190 1.30 -31.18 6.24
CA GLU A 190 0.53 -29.97 6.55
C GLU A 190 0.40 -29.08 5.30
N LYS A 191 1.48 -28.82 4.54
CA LYS A 191 1.41 -28.07 3.27
C LYS A 191 0.40 -28.68 2.27
N LEU A 192 0.39 -30.01 2.14
CA LEU A 192 -0.58 -30.70 1.28
C LEU A 192 -2.03 -30.59 1.79
N TYR A 193 -2.23 -30.59 3.10
CA TYR A 193 -3.54 -30.40 3.72
C TYR A 193 -4.05 -28.97 3.50
N GLU A 194 -3.24 -27.94 3.74
CA GLU A 194 -3.64 -26.55 3.53
C GLU A 194 -3.95 -26.26 2.04
N LEU A 195 -3.20 -26.85 1.10
CA LEU A 195 -3.52 -26.77 -0.34
C LEU A 195 -4.86 -27.44 -0.69
N TYR A 196 -5.20 -28.54 -0.02
CA TYR A 196 -6.47 -29.24 -0.20
C TYR A 196 -7.65 -28.48 0.42
N ASP A 197 -7.45 -27.85 1.59
CA ASP A 197 -8.48 -27.03 2.24
C ASP A 197 -8.79 -25.78 1.41
N GLU A 198 -7.77 -25.04 0.96
CA GLU A 198 -7.93 -23.90 0.03
C GLU A 198 -8.67 -24.30 -1.26
N TYR A 199 -8.30 -25.43 -1.88
CA TYR A 199 -9.02 -25.95 -3.05
C TYR A 199 -10.49 -26.24 -2.73
N THR A 200 -10.78 -26.81 -1.57
CA THR A 200 -12.13 -27.15 -1.12
C THR A 200 -12.97 -25.89 -0.84
N ILE A 201 -12.37 -24.86 -0.22
CA ILE A 201 -12.98 -23.55 0.00
C ILE A 201 -13.29 -22.87 -1.33
N LYS A 202 -12.30 -22.75 -2.23
CA LYS A 202 -12.47 -22.14 -3.55
C LYS A 202 -13.55 -22.82 -4.38
N ARG A 203 -13.55 -24.16 -4.38
CA ARG A 203 -14.58 -24.96 -5.03
C ARG A 203 -15.97 -24.70 -4.44
N PHE A 204 -16.09 -24.65 -3.11
CA PHE A 204 -17.36 -24.32 -2.46
C PHE A 204 -17.90 -22.95 -2.89
N PHE A 205 -17.07 -21.90 -2.91
CA PHE A 205 -17.51 -20.58 -3.38
C PHE A 205 -18.02 -20.62 -4.83
N ILE A 206 -17.29 -21.28 -5.74
CA ILE A 206 -17.69 -21.44 -7.15
C ILE A 206 -19.02 -22.19 -7.28
N GLU A 207 -19.22 -23.28 -6.54
CA GLU A 207 -20.49 -24.04 -6.53
C GLU A 207 -21.64 -23.24 -5.87
N ASN A 208 -21.33 -22.36 -4.92
CA ASN A 208 -22.30 -21.54 -4.20
C ASN A 208 -22.76 -20.29 -5.00
N ASP A 209 -21.99 -19.83 -6.00
CA ASP A 209 -22.35 -18.67 -6.84
C ASP A 209 -23.71 -18.82 -7.55
N GLU A 210 -24.07 -20.04 -7.98
CA GLU A 210 -25.38 -20.32 -8.57
C GLU A 210 -26.53 -20.25 -7.54
N PHE A 211 -26.26 -20.61 -6.28
CA PHE A 211 -27.22 -20.46 -5.20
C PHE A 211 -27.43 -18.99 -4.87
N VAL A 212 -26.35 -18.23 -4.66
CA VAL A 212 -26.39 -16.78 -4.41
C VAL A 212 -27.09 -16.05 -5.55
N THR A 213 -26.75 -16.33 -6.80
CA THR A 213 -27.38 -15.70 -7.98
C THR A 213 -28.89 -15.97 -8.04
N ARG A 214 -29.34 -17.20 -7.77
CA ARG A 214 -30.77 -17.54 -7.72
C ARG A 214 -31.51 -16.86 -6.56
N VAL A 215 -30.86 -16.72 -5.40
CA VAL A 215 -31.42 -15.99 -4.24
C VAL A 215 -31.60 -14.51 -4.59
N MET A 216 -30.53 -13.91 -5.11
CA MET A 216 -30.47 -12.50 -5.50
C MET A 216 -31.52 -12.13 -6.55
N LYS A 217 -31.72 -12.95 -7.60
CA LYS A 217 -32.76 -12.72 -8.61
C LYS A 217 -34.19 -12.76 -8.03
N ARG A 218 -34.48 -13.66 -7.08
CA ARG A 218 -35.78 -13.65 -6.36
C ARG A 218 -36.02 -12.38 -5.57
N MET A 219 -34.96 -11.77 -5.03
CA MET A 219 -35.04 -10.58 -4.17
C MET A 219 -35.13 -9.27 -4.96
N PHE A 220 -34.38 -9.16 -6.06
CA PHE A 220 -34.19 -7.87 -6.76
C PHE A 220 -34.76 -7.82 -8.19
N GLY A 221 -35.02 -8.98 -8.82
CA GLY A 221 -35.55 -9.09 -10.18
C GLY A 221 -34.74 -10.05 -11.05
N GLU A 222 -35.39 -10.70 -12.02
CA GLU A 222 -34.74 -11.63 -12.97
C GLU A 222 -33.72 -10.94 -13.90
N ASP A 223 -33.83 -9.63 -14.06
CA ASP A 223 -32.88 -8.75 -14.76
C ASP A 223 -31.60 -8.46 -13.95
N THR A 224 -31.56 -8.85 -12.67
CA THR A 224 -30.35 -8.73 -11.85
C THR A 224 -29.22 -9.59 -12.45
N PRO A 225 -28.02 -9.02 -12.65
CA PRO A 225 -26.84 -9.74 -13.11
C PRO A 225 -26.48 -10.95 -12.23
N ASP A 226 -25.64 -11.84 -12.76
CA ASP A 226 -25.03 -12.87 -11.93
C ASP A 226 -24.07 -12.26 -10.90
N ILE A 227 -23.74 -13.04 -9.88
CA ILE A 227 -22.92 -12.55 -8.77
C ILE A 227 -21.48 -12.19 -9.19
N LYS A 228 -20.96 -12.80 -10.27
CA LYS A 228 -19.59 -12.51 -10.76
C LYS A 228 -19.55 -11.13 -11.41
N GLN A 229 -20.57 -10.78 -12.18
CA GLN A 229 -20.72 -9.43 -12.75
C GLN A 229 -20.95 -8.36 -11.68
N LEU A 230 -21.62 -8.67 -10.56
CA LEU A 230 -21.76 -7.69 -9.47
C LEU A 230 -20.47 -7.53 -8.66
N ARG A 231 -19.72 -8.61 -8.41
CA ARG A 231 -18.39 -8.54 -7.78
C ARG A 231 -17.42 -7.67 -8.58
N SER A 232 -17.43 -7.72 -9.92
CA SER A 232 -16.60 -6.85 -10.76
C SER A 232 -17.01 -5.36 -10.75
N ASN A 233 -18.13 -5.01 -10.11
CA ASN A 233 -18.63 -3.64 -10.00
C ASN A 233 -18.48 -3.07 -8.57
N VAL A 234 -17.72 -3.74 -7.68
CA VAL A 234 -17.47 -3.21 -6.33
C VAL A 234 -16.30 -2.24 -6.39
N ASP A 235 -16.52 -1.01 -5.93
CA ASP A 235 -15.55 0.07 -6.05
C ASP A 235 -14.40 -0.06 -5.04
N MET A 236 -14.69 -0.54 -3.82
CA MET A 236 -13.74 -0.56 -2.70
C MET A 236 -14.06 -1.64 -1.65
N LEU A 237 -13.02 -2.16 -1.00
CA LEU A 237 -13.09 -3.09 0.13
C LEU A 237 -12.46 -2.46 1.38
N PHE A 238 -13.23 -2.36 2.45
CA PHE A 238 -12.76 -2.01 3.78
C PHE A 238 -12.57 -3.28 4.63
N LEU A 239 -11.42 -3.39 5.30
CA LEU A 239 -11.08 -4.54 6.15
C LEU A 239 -10.80 -4.06 7.58
N ASN A 240 -11.66 -4.35 8.56
CA ASN A 240 -11.35 -4.09 9.98
C ASN A 240 -10.35 -5.13 10.52
N VAL A 241 -9.10 -4.98 10.10
CA VAL A 241 -7.91 -5.69 10.58
C VAL A 241 -6.70 -4.84 10.19
N HIS A 242 -5.62 -4.81 10.98
CA HIS A 242 -4.39 -4.15 10.51
C HIS A 242 -3.69 -5.06 9.49
N SER A 243 -3.10 -4.49 8.44
CA SER A 243 -2.43 -5.23 7.35
C SER A 243 -1.42 -6.28 7.83
N PHE A 244 -0.79 -6.01 8.97
CA PHE A 244 0.17 -6.87 9.66
C PHE A 244 -0.42 -8.23 10.06
N TRP A 245 -1.66 -8.25 10.54
CA TRP A 245 -2.38 -9.48 10.90
C TRP A 245 -2.88 -10.25 9.68
N ASP A 246 -2.98 -9.59 8.51
CA ASP A 246 -3.14 -10.22 7.19
C ASP A 246 -1.80 -10.30 6.44
N PHE A 247 -0.72 -10.62 7.16
CA PHE A 247 0.59 -11.01 6.62
C PHE A 247 1.26 -9.96 5.71
N ASN A 248 0.90 -8.68 5.89
CA ASN A 248 1.27 -7.56 5.00
C ASN A 248 1.01 -7.87 3.52
N ARG A 249 -0.07 -8.59 3.24
CA ARG A 249 -0.48 -9.00 1.90
C ARG A 249 -0.43 -7.81 0.93
N PRO A 250 0.24 -7.94 -0.24
CA PRO A 250 0.18 -6.94 -1.29
C PRO A 250 -1.26 -6.79 -1.80
N VAL A 251 -1.81 -5.59 -1.68
CA VAL A 251 -3.18 -5.24 -2.09
C VAL A 251 -3.18 -3.96 -2.95
N PRO A 252 -4.13 -3.78 -3.88
CA PRO A 252 -4.30 -2.53 -4.61
C PRO A 252 -4.83 -1.40 -3.70
N PRO A 253 -4.76 -0.12 -4.14
CA PRO A 253 -5.22 1.02 -3.35
C PRO A 253 -6.70 1.04 -2.95
N ASN A 254 -7.56 0.25 -3.61
CA ASN A 254 -8.99 0.13 -3.26
C ASN A 254 -9.31 -1.01 -2.28
N VAL A 255 -8.29 -1.62 -1.67
CA VAL A 255 -8.44 -2.47 -0.48
C VAL A 255 -7.78 -1.74 0.70
N VAL A 256 -8.60 -1.29 1.65
CA VAL A 256 -8.18 -0.41 2.75
C VAL A 256 -8.28 -1.13 4.09
N TYR A 257 -7.14 -1.25 4.77
CA TYR A 257 -7.06 -1.78 6.13
C TYR A 257 -7.47 -0.70 7.14
N LEU A 258 -8.57 -0.94 7.84
CA LEU A 258 -9.17 -0.10 8.87
C LEU A 258 -9.20 -0.83 10.22
N GLY A 259 -8.10 -1.47 10.60
CA GLY A 259 -7.96 -2.13 11.91
C GLY A 259 -8.24 -1.18 13.08
N GLY A 260 -8.97 -1.65 14.09
CA GLY A 260 -9.33 -0.87 15.27
C GLY A 260 -10.60 -0.01 15.14
N MET A 261 -11.39 -0.12 14.06
CA MET A 261 -12.60 0.71 13.86
C MET A 261 -13.66 0.60 14.98
N HIS A 262 -13.64 -0.45 15.79
CA HIS A 262 -14.55 -0.64 16.94
C HIS A 262 -14.11 0.09 18.22
N GLN A 263 -12.94 0.72 18.22
CA GLN A 263 -12.38 1.37 19.39
C GLN A 263 -13.03 2.72 19.68
N ASN A 264 -13.11 3.05 20.96
CA ASN A 264 -13.74 4.29 21.43
C ASN A 264 -12.69 5.31 21.92
N PRO A 265 -12.96 6.62 21.78
CA PRO A 265 -12.20 7.66 22.47
C PRO A 265 -12.09 7.37 23.96
N ALA A 266 -10.94 7.69 24.55
CA ALA A 266 -10.70 7.47 25.97
C ALA A 266 -11.71 8.23 26.84
N LYS A 267 -12.24 7.56 27.86
CA LYS A 267 -13.09 8.15 28.90
C LYS A 267 -12.32 8.26 30.21
N GLU A 268 -12.73 9.18 31.08
CA GLU A 268 -12.19 9.26 32.43
C GLU A 268 -12.46 7.97 33.21
N LEU A 269 -11.44 7.47 33.91
CA LEU A 269 -11.57 6.31 34.78
C LEU A 269 -12.37 6.66 36.05
N PRO A 270 -13.07 5.69 36.65
CA PRO A 270 -13.61 5.84 38.01
C PRO A 270 -12.52 6.30 38.98
N LYS A 271 -12.81 7.27 39.85
CA LYS A 271 -11.81 7.94 40.69
C LYS A 271 -11.00 6.98 41.56
N ASP A 272 -11.64 5.95 42.12
CA ASP A 272 -11.01 4.92 42.96
C ASP A 272 -10.05 3.99 42.18
N LEU A 273 -10.26 3.91 40.86
CA LEU A 273 -9.38 3.19 39.94
C LEU A 273 -8.23 4.12 39.50
N GLN A 274 -8.53 5.36 39.14
CA GLN A 274 -7.53 6.39 38.82
C GLN A 274 -6.51 6.57 39.96
N GLU A 275 -6.98 6.84 41.17
CA GLU A 275 -6.15 7.00 42.38
C GLU A 275 -5.30 5.75 42.66
N TYR A 276 -5.84 4.55 42.44
CA TYR A 276 -5.08 3.30 42.59
C TYR A 276 -3.93 3.21 41.57
N LEU A 277 -4.17 3.52 40.30
CA LEU A 277 -3.15 3.48 39.25
C LEU A 277 -2.08 4.56 39.46
N ASP A 278 -2.48 5.78 39.81
CA ASP A 278 -1.58 6.91 40.10
C ASP A 278 -0.70 6.65 41.33
N SER A 279 -1.22 5.95 42.34
CA SER A 279 -0.46 5.60 43.55
C SER A 279 0.63 4.53 43.34
N SER A 280 0.63 3.83 42.21
CA SER A 280 1.59 2.76 41.95
C SER A 280 2.99 3.29 41.63
N LYS A 281 3.97 2.92 42.45
CA LYS A 281 5.36 3.38 42.33
C LYS A 281 6.12 2.75 41.16
N ASN A 282 5.88 1.48 40.89
CA ASN A 282 6.56 0.72 39.84
C ASN A 282 5.68 0.52 38.61
N GLY A 283 4.41 0.93 38.66
CA GLY A 283 3.40 0.63 37.65
C GLY A 283 2.60 -0.64 37.96
N VAL A 284 1.69 -0.96 37.05
CA VAL A 284 0.60 -1.91 37.24
C VAL A 284 0.60 -2.90 36.08
N ILE A 285 0.50 -4.18 36.40
CA ILE A 285 0.22 -5.24 35.42
C ILE A 285 -1.27 -5.53 35.47
N TYR A 286 -1.95 -5.39 34.34
CA TYR A 286 -3.36 -5.74 34.21
C TYR A 286 -3.51 -7.20 33.77
N VAL A 287 -4.51 -7.91 34.31
CA VAL A 287 -4.76 -9.33 34.04
C VAL A 287 -6.24 -9.55 33.76
N SER A 288 -6.59 -10.12 32.60
CA SER A 288 -7.96 -10.44 32.22
C SER A 288 -7.99 -11.61 31.26
N PHE A 289 -8.89 -12.57 31.49
CA PHE A 289 -9.11 -13.68 30.56
C PHE A 289 -10.39 -13.50 29.70
N GLY A 290 -10.86 -12.25 29.57
CA GLY A 290 -11.97 -11.88 28.69
C GLY A 290 -13.35 -12.11 29.34
N THR A 291 -14.39 -12.25 28.51
CA THR A 291 -15.78 -12.49 28.96
C THR A 291 -16.19 -13.96 28.94
N ASN A 292 -15.54 -14.76 28.07
CA ASN A 292 -15.95 -16.14 27.77
C ASN A 292 -15.04 -17.19 28.45
N VAL A 293 -14.07 -16.75 29.25
CA VAL A 293 -13.27 -17.59 30.14
C VAL A 293 -13.49 -17.06 31.57
N ASP A 294 -13.90 -17.93 32.48
CA ASP A 294 -13.89 -17.63 33.91
C ASP A 294 -12.60 -18.18 34.54
N PRO A 295 -11.64 -17.32 34.94
CA PRO A 295 -10.38 -17.78 35.51
C PRO A 295 -10.54 -18.47 36.88
N ALA A 296 -11.72 -18.36 37.52
CA ALA A 296 -12.04 -19.14 38.73
C ALA A 296 -12.30 -20.63 38.43
N LEU A 297 -12.45 -21.01 37.16
CA LEU A 297 -12.60 -22.41 36.72
C LEU A 297 -11.27 -23.05 36.28
N PHE A 298 -10.15 -22.34 36.38
CA PHE A 298 -8.82 -22.91 36.14
C PHE A 298 -8.45 -23.94 37.22
N PRO A 299 -7.57 -24.91 36.92
CA PRO A 299 -7.08 -25.85 37.92
C PRO A 299 -6.46 -25.12 39.14
N PRO A 300 -6.68 -25.60 40.38
CA PRO A 300 -6.14 -24.94 41.58
C PRO A 300 -4.63 -24.73 41.54
N GLU A 301 -3.88 -25.66 40.96
CA GLU A 301 -2.43 -25.56 40.74
C GLU A 301 -2.05 -24.41 39.80
N THR A 302 -2.83 -24.17 38.74
CA THR A 302 -2.63 -23.05 37.80
C THR A 302 -2.87 -21.71 38.51
N ILE A 303 -3.95 -21.61 39.30
CA ILE A 303 -4.25 -20.42 40.11
C ILE A 303 -3.11 -20.16 41.10
N GLN A 304 -2.62 -21.20 41.78
CA GLN A 304 -1.52 -21.07 42.73
C GLN A 304 -0.21 -20.62 42.06
N ILE A 305 0.11 -21.10 40.85
CA ILE A 305 1.27 -20.66 40.06
C ILE A 305 1.16 -19.17 39.72
N LEU A 306 0.01 -18.73 39.20
CA LEU A 306 -0.24 -17.32 38.88
C LEU A 306 -0.04 -16.43 40.13
N VAL A 307 -0.72 -16.77 41.23
CA VAL A 307 -0.65 -16.03 42.49
C VAL A 307 0.77 -16.03 43.07
N ASN A 308 1.49 -17.15 43.05
CA ASN A 308 2.86 -17.25 43.54
C ASN A 308 3.82 -16.33 42.78
N VAL A 309 3.71 -16.24 41.46
CA VAL A 309 4.53 -15.34 40.64
C VAL A 309 4.12 -13.89 40.88
N PHE A 310 2.83 -13.58 40.74
CA PHE A 310 2.29 -12.22 40.90
C PHE A 310 2.62 -11.60 42.27
N SER A 311 2.64 -12.40 43.33
CA SER A 311 3.00 -11.97 44.69
C SER A 311 4.48 -11.61 44.87
N LYS A 312 5.37 -12.04 43.96
CA LYS A 312 6.82 -11.79 44.01
C LYS A 312 7.25 -10.59 43.16
N LEU A 313 6.35 -10.04 42.34
CA LEU A 313 6.63 -8.91 41.46
C LEU A 313 6.65 -7.59 42.24
N SER A 314 7.54 -6.67 41.84
CA SER A 314 7.59 -5.31 42.36
C SER A 314 6.41 -4.44 41.90
N TYR A 315 5.67 -4.90 40.90
CA TYR A 315 4.51 -4.22 40.31
C TYR A 315 3.22 -4.50 41.12
N ASN A 316 2.31 -3.54 41.08
CA ASN A 316 0.93 -3.78 41.48
C ASN A 316 0.21 -4.61 40.42
N ILE A 317 -0.67 -5.51 40.83
CA ILE A 317 -1.41 -6.40 39.93
C ILE A 317 -2.88 -6.05 40.02
N LEU A 318 -3.51 -5.79 38.88
CA LEU A 318 -4.94 -5.52 38.78
C LEU A 318 -5.59 -6.64 37.96
N TRP A 319 -6.33 -7.52 38.62
CA TRP A 319 -6.87 -8.74 38.01
C TRP A 319 -8.40 -8.69 37.92
N LYS A 320 -8.93 -8.79 36.71
CA LYS A 320 -10.35 -9.07 36.49
C LYS A 320 -10.66 -10.51 36.95
N TRP A 321 -11.44 -10.63 38.02
CA TRP A 321 -11.72 -11.89 38.72
C TRP A 321 -13.20 -11.93 39.13
N ASN A 322 -13.89 -13.05 38.82
CA ASN A 322 -15.35 -13.10 38.88
C ASN A 322 -15.92 -13.43 40.28
N GLN A 323 -15.10 -13.92 41.20
CA GLN A 323 -15.50 -14.27 42.57
C GLN A 323 -15.14 -13.16 43.57
N ASP A 324 -15.70 -13.21 44.78
CA ASP A 324 -15.43 -12.21 45.83
C ASP A 324 -14.07 -12.39 46.53
N GLU A 325 -13.49 -13.60 46.48
CA GLU A 325 -12.19 -13.93 47.04
C GLU A 325 -11.26 -14.58 46.01
N LEU A 326 -9.94 -14.40 46.19
CA LEU A 326 -8.88 -15.02 45.41
C LEU A 326 -7.98 -15.83 46.37
N PRO A 327 -7.85 -17.15 46.22
CA PRO A 327 -6.99 -17.97 47.07
C PRO A 327 -5.53 -17.51 47.04
N GLY A 328 -4.88 -17.45 48.22
CA GLY A 328 -3.46 -17.07 48.36
C GLY A 328 -3.14 -15.60 48.06
N ARG A 329 -4.14 -14.74 47.87
CA ARG A 329 -3.97 -13.32 47.49
C ARG A 329 -3.02 -12.55 48.41
N SER A 330 -2.04 -11.90 47.80
CA SER A 330 -1.08 -10.98 48.43
C SER A 330 -1.52 -9.50 48.35
N PRO A 331 -0.93 -8.60 49.16
CA PRO A 331 -1.32 -7.18 49.20
C PRO A 331 -1.11 -6.40 47.89
N ASN A 332 -0.18 -6.82 47.01
CA ASN A 332 0.04 -6.15 45.73
C ASN A 332 -1.01 -6.52 44.66
N ILE A 333 -1.89 -7.50 44.92
CA ILE A 333 -2.96 -7.93 44.01
C ILE A 333 -4.31 -7.28 44.40
N LYS A 334 -4.88 -6.48 43.50
CA LYS A 334 -6.26 -5.96 43.55
C LYS A 334 -7.13 -6.74 42.55
N ILE A 335 -8.27 -7.25 43.02
CA ILE A 335 -9.26 -7.94 42.18
C ILE A 335 -10.49 -7.05 41.91
N SER A 336 -11.13 -7.22 40.76
CA SER A 336 -12.44 -6.63 40.45
C SER A 336 -13.25 -7.52 39.49
N LYS A 337 -14.57 -7.58 39.66
CA LYS A 337 -15.48 -8.31 38.76
C LYS A 337 -15.64 -7.63 37.39
N TRP A 338 -15.46 -6.30 37.32
CA TRP A 338 -15.55 -5.52 36.09
C TRP A 338 -14.55 -4.36 36.07
N LEU A 339 -13.97 -4.07 34.91
CA LEU A 339 -13.02 -2.97 34.68
C LEU A 339 -13.24 -2.36 33.28
N PRO A 340 -13.08 -1.04 33.11
CA PRO A 340 -13.22 -0.36 31.81
C PRO A 340 -11.96 -0.58 30.95
N GLN A 341 -11.79 -1.79 30.42
CA GLN A 341 -10.53 -2.28 29.84
C GLN A 341 -9.86 -1.33 28.83
N SER A 342 -10.60 -0.83 27.83
CA SER A 342 -10.07 0.08 26.80
C SER A 342 -9.51 1.38 27.38
N ASP A 343 -10.14 1.93 28.42
CA ASP A 343 -9.71 3.17 29.07
C ASP A 343 -8.60 2.90 30.09
N LEU A 344 -8.69 1.77 30.79
CA LEU A 344 -7.72 1.31 31.78
C LEU A 344 -6.34 1.10 31.14
N LEU A 345 -6.28 0.41 30.01
CA LEU A 345 -5.03 0.09 29.31
C LEU A 345 -4.26 1.36 28.90
N LYS A 346 -4.96 2.43 28.52
CA LYS A 346 -4.37 3.71 28.09
C LYS A 346 -3.71 4.52 29.23
N HIS A 347 -3.80 4.06 30.48
CA HIS A 347 -3.23 4.76 31.62
C HIS A 347 -1.70 4.55 31.70
N PRO A 348 -0.87 5.61 31.85
CA PRO A 348 0.59 5.52 31.71
C PRO A 348 1.30 4.64 32.76
N ASN A 349 0.61 4.34 33.88
CA ASN A 349 1.10 3.40 34.88
C ASN A 349 0.77 1.92 34.56
N ILE A 350 -0.02 1.59 33.54
CA ILE A 350 -0.07 0.21 33.04
C ILE A 350 1.26 -0.09 32.32
N LYS A 351 1.91 -1.19 32.68
CA LYS A 351 3.21 -1.59 32.10
C LYS A 351 3.14 -2.87 31.26
N MET A 352 2.07 -3.63 31.40
CA MET A 352 1.91 -4.95 30.78
C MET A 352 0.46 -5.42 30.91
N PHE A 353 -0.01 -6.18 29.91
CA PHE A 353 -1.31 -6.84 29.93
C PHE A 353 -1.18 -8.36 29.75
N ILE A 354 -1.67 -9.12 30.74
CA ILE A 354 -1.80 -10.58 30.69
C ILE A 354 -3.23 -10.91 30.21
N THR A 355 -3.33 -11.59 29.07
CA THR A 355 -4.59 -11.77 28.31
C THR A 355 -4.81 -13.20 27.82
N GLN A 356 -6.07 -13.59 27.60
CA GLN A 356 -6.44 -14.82 26.89
C GLN A 356 -6.26 -14.76 25.36
N CYS A 357 -5.76 -13.65 24.82
CA CYS A 357 -5.56 -13.43 23.38
C CYS A 357 -6.82 -13.28 22.51
N GLY A 358 -7.91 -12.69 23.03
CA GLY A 358 -9.07 -12.35 22.19
C GLY A 358 -8.80 -11.14 21.29
N LEU A 359 -9.21 -11.19 20.01
CA LEU A 359 -8.90 -10.18 18.99
C LEU A 359 -9.13 -8.71 19.44
N GLN A 360 -10.31 -8.37 19.96
CA GLN A 360 -10.59 -6.99 20.40
C GLN A 360 -9.70 -6.54 21.57
N SER A 361 -9.39 -7.44 22.51
CA SER A 361 -8.49 -7.14 23.63
C SER A 361 -7.03 -7.02 23.20
N THR A 362 -6.63 -7.67 22.09
CA THR A 362 -5.35 -7.44 21.40
C THR A 362 -5.29 -6.02 20.86
N ASP A 363 -6.28 -5.61 20.07
CA ASP A 363 -6.32 -4.29 19.42
C ASP A 363 -6.35 -3.15 20.46
N GLU A 364 -7.12 -3.30 21.55
CA GLU A 364 -7.14 -2.35 22.68
C GLU A 364 -5.76 -2.16 23.33
N ALA A 365 -5.01 -3.24 23.53
CA ALA A 365 -3.70 -3.21 24.18
C ALA A 365 -2.62 -2.62 23.28
N ILE A 366 -2.63 -2.99 21.99
CA ILE A 366 -1.75 -2.41 20.96
C ILE A 366 -1.97 -0.91 20.85
N THR A 367 -3.23 -0.47 20.83
CA THR A 367 -3.58 0.96 20.76
C THR A 367 -3.15 1.73 22.01
N ALA A 368 -3.20 1.08 23.17
CA ALA A 368 -2.71 1.64 24.42
C ALA A 368 -1.17 1.62 24.55
N GLY A 369 -0.44 0.99 23.62
CA GLY A 369 1.01 0.79 23.72
C GLY A 369 1.41 -0.16 24.86
N VAL A 370 0.52 -1.06 25.28
CA VAL A 370 0.74 -1.97 26.42
C VAL A 370 1.22 -3.34 25.92
N PRO A 371 2.45 -3.77 26.28
CA PRO A 371 2.98 -5.08 25.90
C PRO A 371 2.15 -6.25 26.42
N LEU A 372 2.13 -7.35 25.65
CA LEU A 372 1.22 -8.49 25.85
C LEU A 372 1.93 -9.73 26.39
N LEU A 373 1.32 -10.40 27.37
CA LEU A 373 1.59 -11.82 27.66
C LEU A 373 0.31 -12.61 27.42
N GLY A 374 0.36 -13.43 26.37
CA GLY A 374 -0.75 -14.23 25.89
C GLY A 374 -0.80 -15.59 26.56
N MET A 375 -1.95 -15.93 27.13
CA MET A 375 -2.27 -17.22 27.75
C MET A 375 -3.52 -17.80 27.06
N PRO A 376 -3.41 -18.30 25.81
CA PRO A 376 -4.57 -18.70 25.02
C PRO A 376 -5.28 -19.91 25.63
N VAL A 377 -6.61 -19.97 25.44
CA VAL A 377 -7.48 -21.03 25.98
C VAL A 377 -8.24 -21.77 24.87
N PHE A 378 -8.89 -21.07 23.92
CA PHE A 378 -9.62 -21.71 22.81
C PHE A 378 -9.88 -20.78 21.61
N GLY A 379 -10.33 -21.34 20.48
CA GLY A 379 -10.84 -20.56 19.34
C GLY A 379 -9.74 -19.92 18.50
N ASP A 380 -9.90 -18.62 18.21
CA ASP A 380 -8.91 -17.76 17.53
C ASP A 380 -7.70 -17.42 18.41
N GLN A 381 -7.82 -17.60 19.73
CA GLN A 381 -6.81 -17.18 20.70
C GLN A 381 -5.40 -17.75 20.46
N PRO A 382 -5.20 -19.04 20.10
CA PRO A 382 -3.86 -19.55 19.80
C PRO A 382 -3.25 -18.91 18.55
N PHE A 383 -4.05 -18.62 17.52
CA PHE A 383 -3.59 -17.91 16.32
C PHE A 383 -3.14 -16.48 16.68
N ASN A 384 -3.95 -15.75 17.45
CA ASN A 384 -3.59 -14.42 17.95
C ASN A 384 -2.34 -14.46 18.84
N ALA A 385 -2.17 -15.50 19.67
CA ALA A 385 -1.00 -15.68 20.53
C ALA A 385 0.29 -15.93 19.73
N GLU A 386 0.23 -16.71 18.64
CA GLU A 386 1.38 -16.91 17.75
C GLU A 386 1.83 -15.61 17.10
N GLN A 387 0.88 -14.79 16.66
CA GLN A 387 1.17 -13.47 16.11
C GLN A 387 1.87 -12.56 17.15
N TYR A 388 1.54 -12.64 18.45
CA TYR A 388 2.27 -11.87 19.49
C TYR A 388 3.77 -12.16 19.49
N ILE A 389 4.13 -13.45 19.30
CA ILE A 389 5.52 -13.92 19.23
C ILE A 389 6.15 -13.46 17.91
N ALA A 390 5.48 -13.74 16.79
CA ALA A 390 5.96 -13.43 15.43
C ALA A 390 6.20 -11.93 15.23
N HIS A 391 5.46 -11.08 15.95
CA HIS A 391 5.51 -9.64 15.87
C HIS A 391 6.36 -8.99 16.98
N GLY A 392 6.84 -9.75 17.97
CA GLY A 392 7.64 -9.24 19.09
C GLY A 392 6.89 -8.36 20.10
N ILE A 393 5.58 -8.09 19.90
CA ILE A 393 4.73 -7.29 20.79
C ILE A 393 4.38 -7.99 22.11
N GLY A 394 4.75 -9.26 22.25
CA GLY A 394 4.45 -10.04 23.43
C GLY A 394 5.12 -11.40 23.51
N VAL A 395 4.71 -12.18 24.50
CA VAL A 395 5.15 -13.56 24.71
C VAL A 395 3.95 -14.48 24.95
N ARG A 396 4.02 -15.72 24.46
CA ARG A 396 3.03 -16.76 24.75
C ARG A 396 3.47 -17.58 25.96
N VAL A 397 2.54 -17.85 26.88
CA VAL A 397 2.69 -18.78 28.00
C VAL A 397 1.44 -19.64 28.07
N ASP A 398 1.52 -20.87 27.56
CA ASP A 398 0.36 -21.78 27.52
C ASP A 398 -0.18 -22.09 28.91
N ILE A 399 -1.48 -21.83 29.12
CA ILE A 399 -2.16 -22.02 30.41
C ILE A 399 -2.11 -23.48 30.88
N GLU A 400 -2.11 -24.44 29.94
CA GLU A 400 -2.02 -25.88 30.20
C GLU A 400 -0.63 -26.35 30.65
N THR A 401 0.44 -25.60 30.34
CA THR A 401 1.83 -25.99 30.62
C THR A 401 2.62 -24.95 31.41
N VAL A 402 1.93 -23.96 31.99
CA VAL A 402 2.54 -22.86 32.73
C VAL A 402 3.30 -23.37 33.97
N THR A 403 4.45 -22.76 34.24
CA THR A 403 5.24 -22.96 35.46
C THR A 403 5.66 -21.59 35.98
N GLU A 404 6.02 -21.49 37.27
CA GLU A 404 6.52 -20.23 37.83
C GLU A 404 7.73 -19.69 37.05
N GLU A 405 8.61 -20.57 36.56
CA GLU A 405 9.79 -20.20 35.75
C GLU A 405 9.38 -19.60 34.39
N LYS A 406 8.51 -20.29 33.63
CA LYS A 406 8.05 -19.83 32.31
C LYS A 406 7.37 -18.46 32.42
N LEU A 407 6.54 -18.27 33.43
CA LEU A 407 5.79 -17.02 33.63
C LEU A 407 6.72 -15.86 34.04
N ASN A 408 7.63 -16.07 35.00
CA ASN A 408 8.64 -15.06 35.37
C ASN A 408 9.52 -14.66 34.17
N LYS A 409 9.97 -15.64 33.37
CA LYS A 409 10.78 -15.38 32.17
C LYS A 409 10.01 -14.58 31.12
N GLY A 410 8.71 -14.85 30.95
CA GLY A 410 7.84 -14.08 30.06
C GLY A 410 7.68 -12.62 30.49
N ILE A 411 7.38 -12.39 31.78
CA ILE A 411 7.20 -11.05 32.36
C ILE A 411 8.49 -10.22 32.26
N ASN A 412 9.64 -10.78 32.65
CA ASN A 412 10.91 -10.04 32.64
C ASN A 412 11.43 -9.72 31.23
N LYS A 413 11.03 -10.46 30.19
CA LYS A 413 11.38 -10.16 28.79
C LYS A 413 10.67 -8.91 28.27
N ILE A 414 9.52 -8.56 28.84
CA ILE A 414 8.63 -7.49 28.35
C ILE A 414 8.98 -6.11 28.92
N LEU A 415 9.64 -6.05 30.07
CA LEU A 415 9.78 -4.83 30.88
C LEU A 415 11.10 -4.07 30.62
N GLN A 416 11.47 -3.87 29.35
CA GLN A 416 12.63 -3.07 28.92
C GLN A 416 12.24 -2.20 27.72
N ASP A 417 12.47 -0.88 27.79
CA ASP A 417 12.19 0.06 26.69
C ASP A 417 12.98 1.38 26.81
N ASP A 418 13.32 2.01 25.67
CA ASP A 418 14.00 3.33 25.50
C ASP A 418 14.09 3.66 23.98
N SER A 419 14.14 4.89 23.44
CA SER A 419 14.22 6.25 24.05
C SER A 419 13.52 7.32 23.16
N ALA A 420 14.21 8.37 22.67
CA ALA A 420 13.68 9.40 21.76
C ALA A 420 14.76 10.16 20.94
N GLY A 421 14.40 10.69 19.77
CA GLY A 421 15.21 11.61 18.93
C GLY A 421 16.21 10.93 17.98
N ALA A 422 16.43 11.46 16.77
CA ALA A 422 17.19 10.77 15.71
C ALA A 422 18.05 11.65 14.79
N ARG A 423 19.08 11.02 14.21
CA ARG A 423 20.13 11.57 13.34
C ARG A 423 20.19 10.79 12.03
N ILE A 424 20.01 11.47 10.89
CA ILE A 424 19.70 10.87 9.59
C ILE A 424 20.80 11.19 8.56
N LEU A 425 21.29 10.16 7.85
CA LEU A 425 22.15 10.32 6.68
C LEU A 425 21.32 10.10 5.40
N ALA A 426 21.44 11.01 4.43
CA ALA A 426 20.83 10.90 3.12
C ALA A 426 21.90 10.97 2.02
N TYR A 427 21.80 10.14 0.97
CA TYR A 427 22.71 10.17 -0.18
C TYR A 427 21.95 10.14 -1.52
N TYR A 428 22.07 11.23 -2.27
CA TYR A 428 21.42 11.46 -3.56
C TYR A 428 22.50 11.73 -4.64
N PRO A 429 23.16 10.68 -5.15
CA PRO A 429 24.33 10.82 -6.02
C PRO A 429 24.01 11.36 -7.43
N THR A 430 22.78 11.27 -7.94
CA THR A 430 22.50 11.57 -9.36
C THR A 430 22.62 13.08 -9.70
N PRO A 431 23.50 13.48 -10.63
CA PRO A 431 23.62 14.87 -11.10
C PRO A 431 22.53 15.20 -12.12
N SER A 432 21.28 15.19 -11.67
CA SER A 432 20.15 15.63 -12.47
C SER A 432 19.10 16.32 -11.61
N ILE A 433 18.71 17.53 -12.01
CA ILE A 433 17.72 18.36 -11.31
C ILE A 433 16.41 17.58 -11.09
N SER A 434 15.96 16.78 -12.07
CA SER A 434 14.71 16.00 -11.98
C SER A 434 14.71 14.95 -10.86
N HIS A 435 15.87 14.40 -10.51
CA HIS A 435 16.01 13.50 -9.36
C HIS A 435 16.04 14.31 -8.07
N GLN A 436 16.89 15.34 -8.01
CA GLN A 436 17.14 16.11 -6.80
C GLN A 436 15.88 16.86 -6.31
N VAL A 437 15.03 17.37 -7.19
CA VAL A 437 13.75 18.00 -6.79
C VAL A 437 12.76 17.06 -6.09
N ALA A 438 12.86 15.74 -6.30
CA ALA A 438 12.02 14.76 -5.61
C ALA A 438 12.50 14.52 -4.17
N PHE A 439 13.80 14.59 -3.91
CA PHE A 439 14.37 14.24 -2.60
C PHE A 439 14.44 15.41 -1.62
N ARG A 440 14.82 16.60 -2.13
CA ARG A 440 14.98 17.85 -1.34
C ARG A 440 13.83 18.17 -0.36
N PRO A 441 12.53 18.00 -0.71
CA PRO A 441 11.43 18.33 0.21
C PRO A 441 11.46 17.53 1.51
N LEU A 442 11.80 16.23 1.44
CA LEU A 442 11.84 15.35 2.61
C LEU A 442 12.96 15.75 3.57
N SER A 443 14.19 15.95 3.05
CA SER A 443 15.34 16.35 3.87
C SER A 443 15.13 17.69 4.58
N LEU A 444 14.53 18.66 3.88
CA LEU A 444 14.18 19.96 4.45
C LEU A 444 13.15 19.85 5.59
N GLU A 445 12.09 19.06 5.39
CA GLU A 445 11.01 18.95 6.39
C GLU A 445 11.46 18.12 7.61
N LEU A 446 12.30 17.09 7.43
CA LEU A 446 12.90 16.35 8.54
C LEU A 446 13.80 17.25 9.39
N ALA A 447 14.66 18.07 8.78
CA ALA A 447 15.46 19.06 9.51
C ALA A 447 14.55 20.07 10.24
N LYS A 448 13.53 20.61 9.56
CA LYS A 448 12.55 21.52 10.17
C LYS A 448 11.79 20.92 11.37
N ARG A 449 11.67 19.58 11.44
CA ARG A 449 11.03 18.84 12.55
C ARG A 449 11.99 18.46 13.69
N GLY A 450 13.26 18.87 13.62
CA GLY A 450 14.23 18.75 14.72
C GLY A 450 15.20 17.58 14.61
N HIS A 451 15.10 16.74 13.57
CA HIS A 451 16.11 15.69 13.30
C HIS A 451 17.42 16.34 12.84
N GLU A 452 18.58 15.77 13.18
CA GLU A 452 19.85 16.18 12.53
C GLU A 452 19.94 15.46 11.18
N VAL A 453 20.04 16.20 10.08
CA VAL A 453 20.05 15.64 8.72
C VAL A 453 21.35 15.99 8.01
N VAL A 454 22.07 14.97 7.55
CA VAL A 454 23.26 15.11 6.70
C VAL A 454 22.93 14.60 5.31
N VAL A 455 23.09 15.42 4.27
CA VAL A 455 22.75 15.10 2.88
C VAL A 455 24.01 15.16 2.02
N ILE A 456 24.39 14.04 1.41
CA ILE A 456 25.40 14.00 0.35
C ILE A 456 24.68 14.15 -0.98
N THR A 457 24.98 15.18 -1.76
CA THR A 457 24.22 15.51 -2.98
C THR A 457 25.07 16.07 -4.12
N ALA A 458 24.67 15.75 -5.35
CA ALA A 458 25.18 16.35 -6.57
C ALA A 458 24.53 17.72 -6.91
N ASP A 459 23.55 18.20 -6.14
CA ASP A 459 22.89 19.48 -6.37
C ASP A 459 22.39 20.07 -5.03
N PRO A 460 23.26 20.76 -4.25
CA PRO A 460 22.87 21.35 -2.96
C PRO A 460 21.75 22.38 -3.13
N ILE A 461 20.96 22.60 -2.08
CA ILE A 461 19.89 23.61 -2.04
C ILE A 461 20.48 24.97 -1.69
N PHE A 462 21.43 25.01 -0.75
CA PHE A 462 22.02 26.22 -0.20
C PHE A 462 23.46 26.41 -0.72
N PRO A 463 23.87 27.65 -1.06
CA PRO A 463 25.27 27.95 -1.30
C PRO A 463 26.10 27.63 -0.05
N ASN A 464 27.31 27.08 -0.22
CA ASN A 464 28.17 26.58 0.85
C ASN A 464 28.21 27.51 2.08
N GLY A 465 27.90 26.95 3.26
CA GLY A 465 27.85 27.66 4.54
C GLY A 465 26.52 28.31 4.92
N ASN A 466 25.46 28.21 4.09
CA ASN A 466 24.15 28.83 4.34
C ASN A 466 23.03 27.83 4.69
N THR A 467 23.37 26.62 5.16
CA THR A 467 22.35 25.62 5.54
C THR A 467 21.65 25.98 6.85
N PRO A 468 20.34 25.65 7.02
CA PRO A 468 19.65 25.71 8.31
C PRO A 468 20.36 24.84 9.36
N GLY A 469 20.32 25.25 10.63
CA GLY A 469 21.29 24.80 11.64
C GLY A 469 21.45 23.29 11.88
N ASN A 470 20.41 22.47 11.67
CA ASN A 470 20.46 21.01 11.79
C ASN A 470 20.41 20.28 10.44
N LEU A 471 20.67 20.99 9.34
CA LEU A 471 20.90 20.43 8.01
C LEU A 471 22.36 20.66 7.61
N THR A 472 23.04 19.60 7.18
CA THR A 472 24.37 19.67 6.54
C THR A 472 24.24 19.16 5.12
N GLU A 473 24.64 19.96 4.12
CA GLU A 473 24.74 19.52 2.72
C GLU A 473 26.22 19.35 2.36
N ILE A 474 26.57 18.21 1.77
CA ILE A 474 27.88 17.93 1.20
C ILE A 474 27.76 18.10 -0.32
N ASP A 475 28.29 19.22 -0.80
CA ASP A 475 28.28 19.63 -2.19
C ASP A 475 29.27 18.83 -3.03
N LEU A 476 28.74 18.03 -3.96
CA LEU A 476 29.51 17.30 -4.97
C LEU A 476 29.16 17.77 -6.39
N HIS A 477 28.58 18.95 -6.58
CA HIS A 477 28.00 19.40 -7.86
C HIS A 477 29.02 19.34 -9.02
N ASP A 478 30.14 20.04 -8.89
CA ASP A 478 31.14 20.12 -9.97
C ASP A 478 31.75 18.75 -10.31
N LEU A 479 32.07 17.92 -9.31
CA LEU A 479 32.57 16.57 -9.54
C LEU A 479 31.56 15.74 -10.34
N SER A 480 30.31 15.76 -9.90
CA SER A 480 29.25 14.88 -10.41
C SER A 480 28.81 15.29 -11.82
N TYR A 481 28.53 16.57 -12.04
CA TYR A 481 28.10 17.06 -13.36
C TYR A 481 29.23 17.00 -14.41
N ASN A 482 30.50 17.21 -14.03
CA ASN A 482 31.61 17.10 -14.99
C ASN A 482 31.86 15.64 -15.39
N LEU A 483 31.81 14.69 -14.45
CA LEU A 483 31.88 13.26 -14.77
C LEU A 483 30.70 12.83 -15.66
N PHE A 484 29.47 13.25 -15.33
CA PHE A 484 28.28 12.90 -16.10
C PHE A 484 28.30 13.46 -17.53
N ARG A 485 28.71 14.73 -17.71
CA ARG A 485 28.90 15.34 -19.05
C ARG A 485 29.94 14.56 -19.88
N LYS A 486 31.04 14.13 -19.25
CA LYS A 486 32.06 13.30 -19.93
C LYS A 486 31.50 11.95 -20.36
N MET A 487 30.76 11.27 -19.48
CA MET A 487 30.10 10.00 -19.80
C MET A 487 29.13 10.13 -20.99
N LEU A 488 28.42 11.26 -21.09
CA LEU A 488 27.55 11.57 -22.22
C LEU A 488 28.35 11.85 -23.51
N SER A 489 29.46 12.59 -23.44
CA SER A 489 30.27 12.94 -24.63
C SER A 489 31.01 11.75 -25.25
N ASP A 490 31.35 10.73 -24.46
CA ASP A 490 32.12 9.56 -24.90
C ASP A 490 31.31 8.58 -25.80
N GLY A 491 30.07 8.93 -26.17
CA GLY A 491 29.25 8.18 -27.14
C GLY A 491 28.75 6.81 -26.66
N LEU A 492 28.99 6.48 -25.39
CA LEU A 492 28.75 5.17 -24.75
C LEU A 492 27.29 4.67 -24.85
N PHE A 493 26.36 5.59 -25.09
CA PHE A 493 24.92 5.38 -25.19
C PHE A 493 24.41 5.10 -26.62
N THR A 494 25.27 5.14 -27.64
CA THR A 494 24.88 4.94 -29.04
C THR A 494 24.78 3.45 -29.43
N GLY A 495 23.80 3.11 -30.26
CA GLY A 495 23.69 1.78 -30.90
C GLY A 495 23.25 0.61 -30.01
N ARG A 496 22.84 0.85 -28.76
CA ARG A 496 22.42 -0.20 -27.79
C ARG A 496 20.89 -0.37 -27.72
N GLY A 497 20.44 -1.57 -27.33
CA GLY A 497 19.04 -1.80 -26.95
C GLY A 497 18.69 -1.13 -25.62
N GLN A 498 17.40 -0.87 -25.35
CA GLN A 498 16.95 -0.10 -24.17
C GLN A 498 17.40 -0.73 -22.83
N ASN A 499 17.34 -2.07 -22.71
CA ASN A 499 17.83 -2.78 -21.52
C ASN A 499 19.35 -2.65 -21.34
N GLU A 500 20.13 -2.82 -22.41
CA GLU A 500 21.59 -2.66 -22.39
C GLU A 500 22.00 -1.23 -22.05
N LEU A 501 21.29 -0.25 -22.62
CA LEU A 501 21.46 1.17 -22.35
C LEU A 501 21.25 1.47 -20.87
N PHE A 502 20.16 0.97 -20.28
CA PHE A 502 19.86 1.12 -18.87
C PHE A 502 20.92 0.45 -17.99
N VAL A 503 21.29 -0.80 -18.27
CA VAL A 503 22.32 -1.52 -17.50
C VAL A 503 23.68 -0.82 -17.57
N THR A 504 24.04 -0.29 -18.74
CA THR A 504 25.26 0.53 -18.93
C THR A 504 25.19 1.83 -18.13
N SER A 505 24.04 2.50 -18.12
CA SER A 505 23.81 3.73 -17.35
C SER A 505 24.02 3.51 -15.86
N VAL A 506 23.46 2.43 -15.29
CA VAL A 506 23.66 2.08 -13.86
C VAL A 506 25.14 1.76 -13.56
N LYS A 507 25.85 1.07 -14.46
CA LYS A 507 27.30 0.84 -14.28
C LYS A 507 28.10 2.14 -14.29
N LEU A 508 27.78 3.08 -15.17
CA LEU A 508 28.42 4.41 -15.21
C LEU A 508 28.10 5.24 -13.96
N MET A 509 26.85 5.24 -13.51
CA MET A 509 26.45 5.88 -12.25
C MET A 509 27.13 5.23 -11.02
N THR A 510 27.41 3.93 -11.08
CA THR A 510 28.18 3.22 -10.04
C THR A 510 29.64 3.67 -10.01
N VAL A 511 30.27 3.94 -11.16
CA VAL A 511 31.61 4.56 -11.23
C VAL A 511 31.58 6.01 -10.70
N LEU A 512 30.52 6.76 -11.02
CA LEU A 512 30.33 8.12 -10.48
C LEU A 512 30.23 8.10 -8.95
N ILE A 513 29.50 7.14 -8.37
CA ILE A 513 29.44 6.91 -6.91
C ILE A 513 30.82 6.55 -6.35
N GLU A 514 31.62 5.72 -7.05
CA GLU A 514 32.99 5.40 -6.63
C GLU A 514 33.86 6.66 -6.47
N GLU A 515 33.79 7.60 -7.42
CA GLU A 515 34.54 8.85 -7.38
C GLU A 515 33.98 9.85 -6.36
N GLN A 516 32.66 9.97 -6.23
CA GLN A 516 32.01 10.76 -5.17
C GLN A 516 32.45 10.30 -3.77
N MET A 517 32.48 8.99 -3.54
CA MET A 517 32.84 8.39 -2.26
C MET A 517 34.35 8.51 -1.93
N LYS A 518 35.21 8.70 -2.94
CA LYS A 518 36.65 9.02 -2.77
C LYS A 518 36.90 10.48 -2.41
N SER A 519 35.94 11.38 -2.60
CA SER A 519 36.12 12.81 -2.31
C SER A 519 36.41 13.06 -0.82
N ASN A 520 37.24 14.07 -0.53
CA ASN A 520 37.64 14.39 0.86
C ASN A 520 36.43 14.66 1.76
N ALA A 521 35.45 15.44 1.28
CA ALA A 521 34.27 15.83 2.06
C ALA A 521 33.38 14.62 2.45
N VAL A 522 33.27 13.61 1.57
CA VAL A 522 32.57 12.36 1.91
C VAL A 522 33.44 11.49 2.84
N GLN A 523 34.74 11.39 2.57
CA GLN A 523 35.68 10.63 3.39
C GLN A 523 35.80 11.15 4.83
N GLU A 524 35.60 12.44 5.07
CA GLU A 524 35.54 13.03 6.42
C GLU A 524 34.36 12.48 7.23
N ILE A 525 33.16 12.37 6.63
CA ILE A 525 31.99 11.77 7.29
C ILE A 525 32.20 10.27 7.52
N LEU A 526 32.66 9.54 6.51
CA LEU A 526 32.82 8.08 6.59
C LEU A 526 33.88 7.64 7.61
N LYS A 527 34.83 8.52 7.96
CA LYS A 527 35.89 8.27 8.96
C LYS A 527 35.56 8.79 10.35
N ASP A 528 34.56 9.64 10.52
CA ASP A 528 34.17 10.20 11.81
C ASP A 528 33.35 9.19 12.62
N THR A 529 34.05 8.28 13.31
CA THR A 529 33.45 7.27 14.19
C THR A 529 32.86 7.84 15.49
N SER A 530 32.99 9.15 15.75
CA SER A 530 32.34 9.79 16.90
C SER A 530 30.83 10.02 16.68
N LYS A 531 30.36 9.86 15.44
CA LYS A 531 29.04 10.24 14.96
C LYS A 531 28.30 9.06 14.33
N THR A 532 27.34 8.50 15.06
CA THR A 532 26.40 7.49 14.55
C THR A 532 25.22 8.13 13.82
N PHE A 533 24.54 7.36 12.98
CA PHE A 533 23.23 7.71 12.42
C PHE A 533 22.22 6.67 12.89
N ASP A 534 20.94 7.04 12.97
CA ASP A 534 19.82 6.17 13.32
C ASP A 534 19.02 5.72 12.09
N LEU A 535 19.25 6.37 10.95
CA LEU A 535 18.61 6.09 9.67
C LEU A 535 19.53 6.46 8.50
N VAL A 536 19.53 5.61 7.47
CA VAL A 536 20.11 5.90 6.16
C VAL A 536 19.01 5.99 5.09
N ILE A 537 19.00 7.06 4.31
CA ILE A 537 18.15 7.24 3.13
C ILE A 537 19.03 7.26 1.88
N VAL A 538 18.78 6.38 0.92
CA VAL A 538 19.56 6.34 -0.33
C VAL A 538 18.66 6.41 -1.56
N GLU A 539 19.17 6.99 -2.63
CA GLU A 539 18.52 6.97 -3.94
C GLU A 539 18.28 5.53 -4.43
N ALA A 540 17.05 5.21 -4.85
CA ALA A 540 16.73 3.91 -5.44
C ALA A 540 17.44 3.72 -6.80
N TYR A 541 17.39 2.49 -7.34
CA TYR A 541 18.09 2.06 -8.57
C TYR A 541 19.64 2.10 -8.51
N LEU A 542 20.24 2.86 -7.59
CA LEU A 542 21.68 3.03 -7.44
C LEU A 542 22.21 2.24 -6.23
N GLU A 543 22.09 0.92 -6.32
CA GLU A 543 22.25 0.01 -5.20
C GLU A 543 23.66 -0.06 -4.59
N ALA A 544 24.68 0.48 -5.27
CA ALA A 544 26.03 0.65 -4.71
C ALA A 544 26.05 1.49 -3.42
N THR A 545 25.06 2.36 -3.25
CA THR A 545 24.87 3.16 -2.03
C THR A 545 24.48 2.33 -0.80
N LEU A 546 23.95 1.10 -0.99
CA LEU A 546 23.55 0.21 0.10
C LEU A 546 24.74 -0.27 0.96
N GLY A 547 25.98 -0.10 0.51
CA GLY A 547 27.16 -0.31 1.36
C GLY A 547 27.18 0.58 2.62
N LEU A 548 26.49 1.72 2.61
CA LEU A 548 26.27 2.53 3.83
C LEU A 548 25.50 1.77 4.92
N SER A 549 24.63 0.83 4.56
CA SER A 549 23.92 -0.03 5.52
C SER A 549 24.86 -1.02 6.22
N HIS A 550 25.92 -1.47 5.54
CA HIS A 550 26.94 -2.31 6.15
C HIS A 550 27.83 -1.51 7.11
N LEU A 551 28.17 -0.26 6.74
CA LEU A 551 28.98 0.64 7.56
C LEU A 551 28.28 1.05 8.85
N TYR A 552 27.05 1.58 8.75
CA TYR A 552 26.34 2.15 9.90
C TYR A 552 25.41 1.16 10.62
N LYS A 553 25.01 0.06 9.97
CA LYS A 553 24.17 -1.01 10.54
C LYS A 553 22.82 -0.54 11.08
N VAL A 554 22.24 0.47 10.42
CA VAL A 554 20.97 1.10 10.79
C VAL A 554 19.91 0.87 9.71
N PRO A 555 18.62 1.10 10.01
CA PRO A 555 17.54 1.01 9.03
C PRO A 555 17.80 1.80 7.75
N VAL A 556 17.25 1.30 6.63
CA VAL A 556 17.44 1.90 5.30
C VAL A 556 16.12 2.17 4.61
N ILE A 557 15.93 3.41 4.14
CA ILE A 557 14.88 3.78 3.20
C ILE A 557 15.50 3.99 1.81
N GLN A 558 15.01 3.28 0.80
CA GLN A 558 15.27 3.63 -0.59
C GLN A 558 14.28 4.70 -1.07
N PHE A 559 14.73 5.68 -1.85
CA PHE A 559 13.89 6.74 -2.40
C PHE A 559 14.09 6.85 -3.90
N GLY A 560 13.10 6.40 -4.67
CA GLY A 560 13.04 6.55 -6.13
C GLY A 560 12.44 7.88 -6.55
N SER A 561 13.08 8.54 -7.50
CA SER A 561 12.57 9.75 -8.17
C SER A 561 11.34 9.48 -9.06
N GLY A 562 11.05 8.21 -9.35
CA GLY A 562 9.89 7.71 -10.09
C GLY A 562 9.35 6.37 -9.56
N GLY A 563 8.89 5.48 -10.46
CA GLY A 563 8.31 4.17 -10.13
C GLY A 563 9.32 3.04 -9.95
N GLY A 564 8.91 1.93 -9.30
CA GLY A 564 9.80 0.81 -8.98
C GLY A 564 10.18 -0.06 -10.19
N LEU A 565 11.38 -0.67 -10.14
CA LEU A 565 11.78 -1.74 -11.07
C LEU A 565 11.35 -3.11 -10.54
N SER A 566 11.15 -4.09 -11.44
CA SER A 566 10.72 -5.46 -11.10
C SER A 566 11.59 -6.08 -10.00
N ASN A 567 12.92 -6.02 -10.15
CA ASN A 567 13.87 -6.59 -9.19
C ASN A 567 13.80 -5.90 -7.82
N THR A 568 13.73 -4.56 -7.78
CA THR A 568 13.59 -3.80 -6.54
C THR A 568 12.25 -4.10 -5.85
N LEU A 569 11.15 -4.20 -6.59
CA LEU A 569 9.82 -4.50 -6.04
C LEU A 569 9.71 -5.92 -5.48
N GLN A 570 10.41 -6.90 -6.07
CA GLN A 570 10.49 -8.27 -5.56
C GLN A 570 11.18 -8.39 -4.19
N VAL A 571 12.14 -7.51 -3.86
CA VAL A 571 12.75 -7.44 -2.51
C VAL A 571 11.69 -7.21 -1.42
N PHE A 572 10.64 -6.46 -1.72
CA PHE A 572 9.52 -6.20 -0.81
C PHE A 572 8.40 -7.25 -0.91
N GLY A 573 8.39 -8.09 -1.94
CA GLY A 573 7.31 -9.04 -2.22
C GLY A 573 6.11 -8.42 -2.94
N ALA A 574 6.27 -7.25 -3.56
CA ALA A 574 5.23 -6.60 -4.37
C ALA A 574 4.96 -7.36 -5.68
N ALA A 575 3.75 -7.20 -6.24
CA ALA A 575 3.37 -7.88 -7.46
C ALA A 575 4.18 -7.39 -8.68
N THR A 576 4.81 -8.31 -9.41
CA THR A 576 5.55 -8.01 -10.65
C THR A 576 5.08 -8.88 -11.81
N HIS A 577 4.74 -8.25 -12.93
CA HIS A 577 4.40 -8.95 -14.17
C HIS A 577 4.66 -8.01 -15.36
N PRO A 578 5.51 -8.37 -16.35
CA PRO A 578 5.96 -7.45 -17.40
C PRO A 578 4.83 -6.87 -18.26
N LEU A 579 3.76 -7.65 -18.51
CA LEU A 579 2.61 -7.17 -19.28
C LEU A 579 1.59 -6.35 -18.46
N LEU A 580 1.26 -6.74 -17.22
CA LEU A 580 0.24 -6.08 -16.38
C LEU A 580 0.77 -4.85 -15.65
N TYR A 581 2.04 -4.92 -15.21
CA TYR A 581 2.71 -3.89 -14.43
C TYR A 581 4.09 -3.57 -15.04
N PRO A 582 4.14 -3.14 -16.32
CA PRO A 582 5.38 -2.88 -17.04
C PRO A 582 6.24 -1.84 -16.31
N SER A 583 7.56 -2.05 -16.34
CA SER A 583 8.52 -1.07 -15.86
C SER A 583 8.61 0.13 -16.83
N PHE A 584 9.19 1.23 -16.36
CA PHE A 584 9.48 2.41 -17.20
C PHE A 584 10.52 2.15 -18.31
N LEU A 585 11.05 0.93 -18.41
CA LEU A 585 11.94 0.46 -19.48
C LEU A 585 11.18 -0.15 -20.68
N ARG A 586 9.87 0.09 -20.79
CA ARG A 586 9.00 -0.52 -21.80
C ARG A 586 8.39 0.56 -22.69
N ARG A 587 8.39 0.31 -24.00
CA ARG A 587 8.03 1.30 -25.03
C ARG A 587 6.56 1.38 -25.34
N LYS A 588 5.87 0.26 -25.22
CA LYS A 588 4.44 0.16 -25.46
C LYS A 588 3.82 -0.53 -24.27
N ILE A 589 2.85 0.10 -23.63
CA ILE A 589 2.25 -0.43 -22.40
C ILE A 589 0.80 -0.85 -22.60
N ASN A 590 0.10 -0.28 -23.57
CA ASN A 590 -1.33 -0.50 -23.79
C ASN A 590 -1.64 -1.06 -25.19
N ASN A 591 -2.82 -1.68 -25.33
CA ASN A 591 -3.36 -2.20 -26.60
C ASN A 591 -2.36 -3.06 -27.42
N ARG A 592 -1.55 -3.85 -26.71
CA ARG A 592 -0.49 -4.69 -27.30
C ARG A 592 -1.09 -5.88 -28.08
N THR A 593 -0.65 -6.04 -29.32
CA THR A 593 -0.86 -7.26 -30.14
C THR A 593 -0.16 -8.47 -29.51
N LEU A 594 -0.45 -9.67 -30.01
CA LEU A 594 0.23 -10.89 -29.54
C LEU A 594 1.75 -10.81 -29.76
N TRP A 595 2.21 -10.28 -30.90
CA TRP A 595 3.65 -10.14 -31.17
C TRP A 595 4.31 -9.10 -30.28
N GLU A 596 3.66 -7.98 -30.00
CA GLU A 596 4.19 -6.99 -29.04
C GLU A 596 4.28 -7.60 -27.64
N LYS A 597 3.30 -8.41 -27.20
CA LYS A 597 3.42 -9.15 -25.91
C LYS A 597 4.60 -10.12 -25.89
N VAL A 598 4.93 -10.77 -27.01
CA VAL A 598 6.12 -11.64 -27.12
C VAL A 598 7.41 -10.84 -27.04
N ILE A 599 7.48 -9.67 -27.70
CA ILE A 599 8.62 -8.76 -27.63
C ILE A 599 8.84 -8.27 -26.19
N GLU A 600 7.79 -7.81 -25.51
CA GLU A 600 7.88 -7.32 -24.12
C GLU A 600 8.31 -8.43 -23.13
N LEU A 601 7.93 -9.69 -23.38
CA LEU A 601 8.41 -10.85 -22.61
C LEU A 601 9.88 -11.18 -22.92
N TYR A 602 10.32 -11.01 -24.17
CA TYR A 602 11.72 -11.16 -24.55
C TYR A 602 12.60 -10.04 -23.97
N ASP A 603 12.13 -8.80 -23.97
CA ASP A 603 12.82 -7.67 -23.34
C ASP A 603 12.89 -7.82 -21.82
N GLU A 604 11.89 -8.39 -21.15
CA GLU A 604 11.98 -8.74 -19.74
C GLU A 604 13.01 -9.87 -19.51
N PHE A 605 13.06 -10.88 -20.38
CA PHE A 605 14.08 -11.94 -20.32
C PHE A 605 15.51 -11.40 -20.50
N GLU A 606 15.75 -10.57 -21.53
CA GLU A 606 17.06 -9.96 -21.78
C GLU A 606 17.49 -9.02 -20.65
N TYR A 607 16.55 -8.26 -20.06
CA TYR A 607 16.83 -7.46 -18.87
C TYR A 607 17.31 -8.33 -17.71
N ASN A 608 16.57 -9.40 -17.39
CA ASN A 608 16.94 -10.32 -16.31
C ASN A 608 18.24 -11.08 -16.60
N ARG A 609 18.57 -11.37 -17.87
CA ARG A 609 19.85 -11.96 -18.29
C ARG A 609 21.04 -11.03 -18.02
N LEU A 610 20.85 -9.71 -18.09
CA LEU A 610 21.91 -8.70 -17.88
C LEU A 610 22.13 -8.34 -16.41
N LEU A 611 21.18 -8.64 -15.51
CA LEU A 611 21.27 -8.29 -14.08
C LEU A 611 22.49 -8.90 -13.37
N PRO A 612 22.83 -10.20 -13.48
CA PRO A 612 23.97 -10.77 -12.75
C PRO A 612 25.31 -10.07 -13.05
N ASP A 613 25.57 -9.72 -14.31
CA ASP A 613 26.77 -8.99 -14.74
C ASP A 613 26.78 -7.54 -14.23
N GLN A 614 25.63 -6.98 -13.88
CA GLN A 614 25.50 -5.69 -13.21
C GLN A 614 25.79 -5.81 -11.71
N GLU A 615 25.22 -6.82 -11.05
CA GLU A 615 25.39 -7.05 -9.61
C GLU A 615 26.83 -7.39 -9.23
N VAL A 616 27.53 -8.18 -10.06
CA VAL A 616 28.97 -8.44 -9.88
C VAL A 616 29.77 -7.13 -9.94
N PHE A 617 29.54 -6.30 -10.96
CA PHE A 617 30.23 -5.02 -11.11
C PHE A 617 29.95 -4.06 -9.94
N ILE A 618 28.69 -3.97 -9.49
CA ILE A 618 28.31 -3.17 -8.32
C ILE A 618 29.01 -3.70 -7.06
N THR A 619 29.07 -5.02 -6.87
CA THR A 619 29.76 -5.64 -5.72
C THR A 619 31.26 -5.34 -5.75
N GLU A 620 31.93 -5.47 -6.90
CA GLU A 620 33.35 -5.14 -7.05
C GLU A 620 33.65 -3.67 -6.72
N VAL A 621 32.78 -2.74 -7.14
CA VAL A 621 32.90 -1.31 -6.81
C VAL A 621 32.68 -1.10 -5.31
N MET A 622 31.64 -1.69 -4.73
CA MET A 622 31.40 -1.61 -3.28
C MET A 622 32.59 -2.14 -2.48
N SER A 623 33.24 -3.24 -2.89
CA SER A 623 34.43 -3.76 -2.21
C SER A 623 35.63 -2.81 -2.26
N ARG A 624 35.74 -1.95 -3.29
CA ARG A 624 36.76 -0.89 -3.35
C ARG A 624 36.42 0.33 -2.48
N VAL A 625 35.13 0.64 -2.32
CA VAL A 625 34.66 1.82 -1.57
C VAL A 625 34.53 1.56 -0.07
N PHE A 626 33.93 0.43 0.31
CA PHE A 626 33.58 0.07 1.69
C PHE A 626 34.49 -1.00 2.31
N GLY A 627 35.40 -1.58 1.51
CA GLY A 627 36.32 -2.63 1.94
C GLY A 627 35.89 -4.04 1.51
N PRO A 628 36.81 -5.02 1.57
CA PRO A 628 36.58 -6.37 1.01
C PRO A 628 35.51 -7.18 1.75
N ASP A 629 35.21 -6.83 3.00
CA ASP A 629 34.24 -7.53 3.85
C ASP A 629 32.77 -7.09 3.61
N VAL A 630 32.54 -6.15 2.69
CA VAL A 630 31.18 -5.71 2.35
C VAL A 630 30.34 -6.87 1.81
N PRO A 631 29.12 -7.11 2.32
CA PRO A 631 28.25 -8.17 1.83
C PRO A 631 27.90 -8.01 0.35
N LYS A 632 27.59 -9.14 -0.28
CA LYS A 632 26.98 -9.15 -1.62
C LYS A 632 25.68 -8.37 -1.62
N LEU A 633 25.34 -7.80 -2.78
CA LEU A 633 24.16 -6.97 -2.96
C LEU A 633 22.85 -7.68 -2.55
N GLU A 634 22.73 -8.99 -2.75
CA GLU A 634 21.61 -9.82 -2.28
C GLU A 634 21.39 -9.72 -0.75
N GLU A 635 22.46 -9.71 0.05
CA GLU A 635 22.37 -9.54 1.51
C GLU A 635 22.05 -8.09 1.89
N LEU A 636 22.59 -7.11 1.15
CA LEU A 636 22.31 -5.68 1.42
C LEU A 636 20.86 -5.31 1.12
N ARG A 637 20.23 -5.91 0.09
CA ARG A 637 18.79 -5.75 -0.20
C ARG A 637 17.92 -6.19 0.98
N LYS A 638 18.33 -7.25 1.71
CA LYS A 638 17.63 -7.69 2.93
C LYS A 638 17.68 -6.66 4.07
N ASN A 639 18.53 -5.63 3.98
CA ASN A 639 18.57 -4.51 4.94
C ASN A 639 17.69 -3.31 4.55
N VAL A 640 17.02 -3.30 3.39
CA VAL A 640 16.14 -2.19 3.00
C VAL A 640 14.76 -2.33 3.65
N ASP A 641 14.48 -1.49 4.64
CA ASP A 641 13.25 -1.55 5.43
C ASP A 641 12.03 -1.07 4.64
N MET A 642 12.21 -0.06 3.78
CA MET A 642 11.13 0.63 3.08
C MET A 642 11.60 1.24 1.75
N ILE A 643 10.69 1.40 0.79
CA ILE A 643 10.91 2.17 -0.43
C ILE A 643 9.85 3.24 -0.64
N PHE A 644 10.30 4.44 -0.94
CA PHE A 644 9.48 5.57 -1.39
C PHE A 644 9.55 5.68 -2.91
N LEU A 645 8.40 5.76 -3.57
CA LEU A 645 8.28 5.94 -5.01
C LEU A 645 7.65 7.30 -5.30
N ASN A 646 8.39 8.24 -5.89
CA ASN A 646 7.82 9.50 -6.38
C ASN A 646 7.06 9.29 -7.70
N VAL A 647 5.98 8.50 -7.63
CA VAL A 647 4.99 8.31 -8.69
C VAL A 647 3.63 8.07 -8.03
N HIS A 648 2.53 8.43 -8.69
CA HIS A 648 1.19 8.10 -8.22
C HIS A 648 0.85 6.65 -8.58
N SER A 649 0.08 5.93 -7.75
CA SER A 649 -0.26 4.51 -8.01
C SER A 649 -0.99 4.32 -9.35
N PHE A 650 -1.78 5.30 -9.79
CA PHE A 650 -2.47 5.29 -11.09
C PHE A 650 -1.48 5.18 -12.28
N TRP A 651 -0.31 5.80 -12.16
CA TRP A 651 0.74 5.76 -13.18
C TRP A 651 1.53 4.45 -13.16
N ASP A 652 1.46 3.69 -12.05
CA ASP A 652 1.99 2.33 -11.89
C ASP A 652 0.84 1.30 -11.82
N PHE A 653 -0.21 1.53 -12.62
CA PHE A 653 -1.34 0.60 -12.87
C PHE A 653 -2.08 0.09 -11.63
N ASN A 654 -2.06 0.84 -10.51
CA ASN A 654 -2.61 0.45 -9.22
C ASN A 654 -2.08 -0.92 -8.72
N ARG A 655 -0.81 -1.21 -9.01
CA ARG A 655 -0.08 -2.41 -8.58
C ARG A 655 -0.34 -2.76 -7.10
N PRO A 656 -0.67 -4.02 -6.79
CA PRO A 656 -0.71 -4.52 -5.42
C PRO A 656 0.68 -4.49 -4.76
N VAL A 657 0.81 -3.78 -3.65
CA VAL A 657 2.07 -3.60 -2.91
C VAL A 657 1.87 -3.76 -1.40
N PRO A 658 2.89 -4.20 -0.64
CA PRO A 658 2.85 -4.22 0.82
C PRO A 658 3.04 -2.81 1.43
N PRO A 659 2.75 -2.61 2.73
CA PRO A 659 2.78 -1.28 3.38
C PRO A 659 4.13 -0.56 3.34
N ASN A 660 5.25 -1.27 3.18
CA ASN A 660 6.59 -0.66 3.07
C ASN A 660 7.02 -0.30 1.63
N VAL A 661 6.09 -0.33 0.67
CA VAL A 661 6.24 0.31 -0.65
C VAL A 661 5.28 1.49 -0.70
N VAL A 662 5.81 2.71 -0.53
CA VAL A 662 5.00 3.92 -0.36
C VAL A 662 5.02 4.76 -1.63
N TYR A 663 3.87 4.83 -2.32
CA TYR A 663 3.64 5.81 -3.38
C TYR A 663 3.48 7.21 -2.77
N LEU A 664 4.35 8.12 -3.19
CA LEU A 664 4.31 9.53 -2.79
C LEU A 664 3.56 10.37 -3.84
N GLY A 665 3.92 10.25 -5.12
CA GLY A 665 3.29 10.93 -6.25
C GLY A 665 3.33 12.46 -6.17
N GLY A 666 4.34 13.08 -6.76
CA GLY A 666 4.42 14.54 -6.88
C GLY A 666 4.96 15.27 -5.65
N ILE A 667 5.84 14.65 -4.84
CA ILE A 667 6.42 15.32 -3.65
C ILE A 667 7.23 16.59 -3.98
N HIS A 668 7.70 16.71 -5.22
CA HIS A 668 8.39 17.89 -5.75
C HIS A 668 7.44 19.07 -6.04
N GLN A 669 6.12 18.87 -6.05
CA GLN A 669 5.15 19.92 -6.33
C GLN A 669 5.17 20.99 -5.24
N LYS A 670 5.32 22.25 -5.64
CA LYS A 670 5.37 23.40 -4.74
C LYS A 670 4.06 24.19 -4.79
N PRO A 671 3.62 24.83 -3.68
CA PRO A 671 2.56 25.82 -3.71
C PRO A 671 2.81 26.88 -4.79
N ALA A 672 1.74 27.38 -5.39
CA ALA A 672 1.83 28.35 -6.47
C ALA A 672 2.51 29.65 -6.01
N LYS A 673 3.42 30.16 -6.84
CA LYS A 673 4.08 31.46 -6.66
C LYS A 673 3.70 32.41 -7.79
N GLU A 674 3.82 33.70 -7.51
CA GLU A 674 3.68 34.73 -8.54
C GLU A 674 4.79 34.60 -9.58
N LEU A 675 4.44 34.78 -10.85
CA LEU A 675 5.41 34.78 -11.95
C LEU A 675 6.20 36.10 -11.96
N PRO A 676 7.45 36.11 -12.47
CA PRO A 676 8.16 37.34 -12.80
C PRO A 676 7.29 38.26 -13.67
N THR A 677 7.28 39.57 -13.37
CA THR A 677 6.36 40.53 -13.99
C THR A 677 6.42 40.53 -15.51
N ASP A 678 7.61 40.44 -16.10
CA ASP A 678 7.82 40.41 -17.56
C ASP A 678 7.30 39.13 -18.23
N LEU A 679 7.18 38.03 -17.47
CA LEU A 679 6.60 36.78 -17.92
C LEU A 679 5.08 36.83 -17.76
N GLN A 680 4.58 37.34 -16.63
CA GLN A 680 3.16 37.54 -16.37
C GLN A 680 2.51 38.44 -17.44
N GLU A 681 3.06 39.64 -17.68
CA GLU A 681 2.58 40.59 -18.69
C GLU A 681 2.54 39.99 -20.10
N TYR A 682 3.58 39.22 -20.47
CA TYR A 682 3.64 38.53 -21.76
C TYR A 682 2.51 37.51 -21.92
N LEU A 683 2.30 36.65 -20.92
CA LEU A 683 1.23 35.64 -20.96
C LEU A 683 -0.15 36.29 -21.01
N ASP A 684 -0.39 37.34 -20.22
CA ASP A 684 -1.66 38.07 -20.21
C ASP A 684 -1.96 38.78 -21.52
N SER A 685 -0.93 39.34 -22.17
CA SER A 685 -1.02 40.01 -23.47
C SER A 685 -1.43 39.07 -24.63
N SER A 686 -1.18 37.76 -24.47
CA SER A 686 -1.47 36.75 -25.50
C SER A 686 -2.96 36.71 -25.84
N LYS A 687 -3.29 36.94 -27.11
CA LYS A 687 -4.69 36.98 -27.58
C LYS A 687 -5.32 35.60 -27.65
N ASN A 688 -4.61 34.66 -28.29
CA ASN A 688 -5.10 33.31 -28.58
C ASN A 688 -4.66 32.29 -27.52
N GLY A 689 -3.74 32.65 -26.63
CA GLY A 689 -3.10 31.77 -25.67
C GLY A 689 -1.72 31.31 -26.13
N VAL A 690 -1.04 30.64 -25.22
CA VAL A 690 0.39 30.32 -25.32
C VAL A 690 0.58 28.81 -25.34
N ILE A 691 1.44 28.34 -26.25
CA ILE A 691 1.98 26.98 -26.26
C ILE A 691 3.34 27.03 -25.57
N TYR A 692 3.50 26.23 -24.53
CA TYR A 692 4.79 26.09 -23.84
C TYR A 692 5.56 24.90 -24.43
N VAL A 693 6.86 25.06 -24.67
CA VAL A 693 7.74 24.03 -25.24
C VAL A 693 8.98 23.87 -24.37
N SER A 694 9.25 22.66 -23.89
CA SER A 694 10.44 22.34 -23.08
C SER A 694 10.85 20.89 -23.29
N PHE A 695 12.12 20.63 -23.55
CA PHE A 695 12.69 19.27 -23.58
C PHE A 695 13.41 18.89 -22.27
N GLY A 696 13.12 19.61 -21.18
CA GLY A 696 13.61 19.32 -19.83
C GLY A 696 15.00 19.88 -19.52
N SER A 697 15.69 19.23 -18.58
CA SER A 697 17.04 19.61 -18.12
C SER A 697 18.18 18.87 -18.83
N ASN A 698 17.94 17.63 -19.25
CA ASN A 698 19.00 16.72 -19.71
C ASN A 698 19.07 16.59 -21.25
N VAL A 699 18.02 17.00 -21.97
CA VAL A 699 18.03 17.12 -23.43
C VAL A 699 18.16 18.61 -23.77
N ASP A 700 19.26 18.99 -24.42
CA ASP A 700 19.41 20.32 -25.00
C ASP A 700 18.96 20.29 -26.46
N PRO A 701 17.85 20.97 -26.83
CA PRO A 701 17.36 20.98 -28.20
C PRO A 701 18.32 21.68 -29.19
N ALA A 702 19.35 22.39 -28.71
CA ALA A 702 20.41 22.92 -29.57
C ALA A 702 21.31 21.83 -30.18
N PHE A 703 21.29 20.59 -29.66
CA PHE A 703 21.97 19.44 -30.26
C PHE A 703 21.08 18.62 -31.21
N PHE A 704 19.83 19.03 -31.45
CA PHE A 704 19.02 18.41 -32.49
C PHE A 704 19.57 18.73 -33.90
N PRO A 705 19.34 17.85 -34.90
CA PRO A 705 19.73 18.14 -36.27
C PRO A 705 19.14 19.48 -36.76
N PRO A 706 19.89 20.28 -37.56
CA PRO A 706 19.42 21.57 -38.05
C PRO A 706 18.07 21.51 -38.78
N GLU A 707 17.81 20.43 -39.51
CA GLU A 707 16.55 20.14 -40.17
C GLU A 707 15.38 19.98 -39.18
N THR A 708 15.62 19.34 -38.02
CA THR A 708 14.63 19.19 -36.96
C THR A 708 14.33 20.53 -36.30
N ILE A 709 15.36 21.36 -36.05
CA ILE A 709 15.18 22.72 -35.51
C ILE A 709 14.37 23.58 -36.49
N GLN A 710 14.73 23.55 -37.78
CA GLN A 710 14.01 24.29 -38.82
C GLN A 710 12.56 23.83 -38.95
N LEU A 711 12.29 22.53 -38.83
CA LEU A 711 10.94 21.95 -38.84
C LEU A 711 10.08 22.47 -37.67
N LEU A 712 10.62 22.40 -36.44
CA LEU A 712 9.94 22.92 -35.25
C LEU A 712 9.59 24.40 -35.44
N VAL A 713 10.57 25.21 -35.87
CA VAL A 713 10.39 26.65 -36.11
C VAL A 713 9.40 26.93 -37.24
N ASN A 714 9.43 26.17 -38.34
CA ASN A 714 8.49 26.30 -39.45
C ASN A 714 7.04 26.06 -39.02
N VAL A 715 6.79 25.04 -38.18
CA VAL A 715 5.45 24.79 -37.65
C VAL A 715 5.06 25.88 -36.67
N PHE A 716 5.88 26.17 -35.66
CA PHE A 716 5.57 27.15 -34.61
C PHE A 716 5.32 28.55 -35.17
N SER A 717 6.02 28.96 -36.23
CA SER A 717 5.85 30.24 -36.92
C SER A 717 4.51 30.39 -37.66
N LYS A 718 3.83 29.27 -37.98
CA LYS A 718 2.54 29.25 -38.69
C LYS A 718 1.34 29.18 -37.73
N LEU A 719 1.57 28.97 -36.43
CA LEU A 719 0.50 28.84 -35.44
C LEU A 719 -0.10 30.22 -35.11
N PRO A 720 -1.41 30.31 -34.84
CA PRO A 720 -2.04 31.54 -34.36
C PRO A 720 -1.73 31.82 -32.88
N TYR A 721 -0.98 30.95 -32.20
CA TYR A 721 -0.64 31.03 -30.78
C TYR A 721 0.76 31.63 -30.59
N ASP A 722 0.97 32.27 -29.44
CA ASP A 722 2.31 32.62 -29.00
C ASP A 722 3.01 31.34 -28.51
N VAL A 723 4.30 31.20 -28.77
CA VAL A 723 5.09 30.00 -28.45
C VAL A 723 6.21 30.40 -27.50
N LEU A 724 6.17 29.88 -26.27
CA LEU A 724 7.21 30.09 -25.27
C LEU A 724 8.12 28.85 -25.22
N PHE A 725 9.32 28.96 -25.77
CA PHE A 725 10.24 27.83 -25.95
C PHE A 725 11.45 27.94 -25.01
N LYS A 726 11.64 26.93 -24.14
CA LYS A 726 12.89 26.77 -23.37
C LYS A 726 14.03 26.40 -24.33
N TRP A 727 14.97 27.32 -24.51
CA TRP A 727 16.06 27.23 -25.48
C TRP A 727 17.35 27.79 -24.85
N ASN A 728 18.45 27.04 -24.93
CA ASN A 728 19.65 27.30 -24.13
C ASN A 728 20.62 28.35 -24.73
N LEU A 729 20.51 28.64 -26.04
CA LEU A 729 21.33 29.65 -26.73
C LEU A 729 20.65 31.03 -26.75
N ASP A 730 21.40 32.07 -27.07
CA ASP A 730 20.89 33.45 -27.15
C ASP A 730 20.06 33.74 -28.40
N GLU A 731 20.26 32.94 -29.47
CA GLU A 731 19.51 33.04 -30.73
C GLU A 731 18.91 31.67 -31.12
N LEU A 732 17.76 31.71 -31.80
CA LEU A 732 17.09 30.56 -32.39
C LEU A 732 17.00 30.78 -33.91
N PRO A 733 17.60 29.91 -34.75
CA PRO A 733 17.55 30.07 -36.21
C PRO A 733 16.11 30.12 -36.75
N GLY A 734 15.86 31.05 -37.69
CA GLY A 734 14.53 31.21 -38.32
C GLY A 734 13.42 31.75 -37.42
N ARG A 735 13.72 32.16 -36.18
CA ARG A 735 12.74 32.64 -35.19
C ARG A 735 11.86 33.78 -35.71
N THR A 736 10.56 33.65 -35.48
CA THR A 736 9.51 34.63 -35.82
C THR A 736 8.95 35.34 -34.58
N PRO A 737 8.21 36.47 -34.73
CA PRO A 737 7.78 37.30 -33.60
C PRO A 737 6.86 36.61 -32.58
N ASN A 738 6.09 35.59 -32.95
CA ASN A 738 5.24 34.85 -32.02
C ASN A 738 6.04 33.85 -31.16
N ILE A 739 7.32 33.62 -31.45
CA ILE A 739 8.19 32.73 -30.68
C ILE A 739 9.01 33.56 -29.67
N ARG A 740 8.78 33.35 -28.36
CA ARG A 740 9.64 33.84 -27.26
C ARG A 740 10.53 32.71 -26.76
N ILE A 741 11.83 32.96 -26.65
CA ILE A 741 12.79 32.00 -26.08
C ILE A 741 13.21 32.41 -24.67
N SER A 742 13.57 31.43 -23.83
CA SER A 742 14.25 31.64 -22.56
C SER A 742 15.13 30.44 -22.18
N LYS A 743 16.28 30.68 -21.55
CA LYS A 743 17.17 29.62 -21.05
C LYS A 743 16.57 28.87 -19.84
N TRP A 744 15.79 29.57 -19.03
CA TRP A 744 15.12 29.02 -17.85
C TRP A 744 13.76 29.66 -17.60
N LEU A 745 12.81 28.88 -17.05
CA LEU A 745 11.44 29.31 -16.76
C LEU A 745 10.93 28.61 -15.48
N PRO A 746 10.10 29.26 -14.65
CA PRO A 746 9.47 28.65 -13.48
C PRO A 746 8.33 27.71 -13.90
N GLN A 747 8.67 26.54 -14.45
CA GLN A 747 7.76 25.66 -15.19
C GLN A 747 6.45 25.32 -14.45
N SER A 748 6.51 24.87 -13.19
CA SER A 748 5.33 24.53 -12.39
C SER A 748 4.33 25.69 -12.24
N ASP A 749 4.83 26.91 -12.00
CA ASP A 749 3.99 28.12 -11.86
C ASP A 749 3.51 28.63 -13.22
N LEU A 750 4.36 28.56 -14.25
CA LEU A 750 4.05 28.93 -15.62
C LEU A 750 2.88 28.11 -16.18
N LEU A 751 2.91 26.78 -16.00
CA LEU A 751 1.87 25.87 -16.49
C LEU A 751 0.50 26.18 -15.89
N ARG A 752 0.45 26.66 -14.64
CA ARG A 752 -0.81 27.02 -13.94
C ARG A 752 -1.47 28.29 -14.51
N HIS A 753 -0.78 29.05 -15.37
CA HIS A 753 -1.32 30.27 -15.95
C HIS A 753 -2.45 29.98 -16.97
N PRO A 754 -3.64 30.62 -16.88
CA PRO A 754 -4.83 30.26 -17.68
C PRO A 754 -4.68 30.47 -19.20
N LYS A 755 -3.62 31.17 -19.63
CA LYS A 755 -3.27 31.38 -21.03
C LYS A 755 -2.46 30.22 -21.63
N ILE A 756 -1.83 29.35 -20.82
CA ILE A 756 -1.21 28.13 -21.36
C ILE A 756 -2.32 27.19 -21.87
N LYS A 757 -2.21 26.76 -23.13
CA LYS A 757 -3.20 25.87 -23.78
C LYS A 757 -2.67 24.47 -24.03
N LEU A 758 -1.38 24.34 -24.30
CA LEU A 758 -0.71 23.10 -24.61
C LEU A 758 0.72 23.14 -24.06
N PHE A 759 1.18 22.00 -23.55
CA PHE A 759 2.59 21.78 -23.23
C PHE A 759 3.18 20.73 -24.19
N ILE A 760 4.15 21.16 -25.01
CA ILE A 760 4.98 20.28 -25.83
C ILE A 760 6.20 19.88 -24.99
N THR A 761 6.37 18.59 -24.73
CA THR A 761 7.34 18.06 -23.76
C THR A 761 8.11 16.86 -24.27
N GLN A 762 9.33 16.64 -23.74
CA GLN A 762 10.07 15.38 -23.89
C GLN A 762 9.46 14.20 -23.11
N CYS A 763 8.36 14.40 -22.39
CA CYS A 763 7.69 13.38 -21.57
C CYS A 763 8.42 12.97 -20.28
N GLY A 764 9.13 13.90 -19.63
CA GLY A 764 9.70 13.65 -18.29
C GLY A 764 8.62 13.52 -17.21
N LEU A 765 8.79 12.59 -16.27
CA LEU A 765 7.78 12.29 -15.23
C LEU A 765 7.40 13.51 -14.38
N GLN A 766 8.36 14.26 -13.85
CA GLN A 766 8.07 15.43 -12.99
C GLN A 766 7.36 16.55 -13.77
N SER A 767 7.74 16.75 -15.05
CA SER A 767 7.06 17.69 -15.94
C SER A 767 5.64 17.24 -16.31
N THR A 768 5.38 15.93 -16.28
CA THR A 768 4.04 15.37 -16.43
C THR A 768 3.19 15.67 -15.19
N ASP A 769 3.71 15.43 -13.99
CA ASP A 769 3.01 15.75 -12.73
C ASP A 769 2.65 17.24 -12.64
N GLU A 770 3.55 18.13 -13.07
CA GLU A 770 3.29 19.58 -13.16
C GLU A 770 2.15 19.90 -14.14
N ALA A 771 2.12 19.26 -15.31
CA ALA A 771 1.09 19.46 -16.34
C ALA A 771 -0.28 18.93 -15.90
N ILE A 772 -0.32 17.75 -15.26
CA ILE A 772 -1.53 17.19 -14.65
C ILE A 772 -2.04 18.13 -13.56
N THR A 773 -1.16 18.59 -12.66
CA THR A 773 -1.51 19.56 -11.60
C THR A 773 -2.07 20.87 -12.18
N ALA A 774 -1.49 21.39 -13.25
CA ALA A 774 -1.98 22.57 -13.94
C ALA A 774 -3.29 22.33 -14.73
N GLY A 775 -3.58 21.09 -15.14
CA GLY A 775 -4.67 20.79 -16.07
C GLY A 775 -4.37 21.26 -17.49
N VAL A 776 -3.12 21.10 -17.94
CA VAL A 776 -2.63 21.47 -19.29
C VAL A 776 -2.36 20.20 -20.10
N PRO A 777 -3.11 19.95 -21.19
CA PRO A 777 -2.87 18.84 -22.10
C PRO A 777 -1.45 18.78 -22.68
N LEU A 778 -1.04 17.59 -23.10
CA LEU A 778 0.35 17.25 -23.41
C LEU A 778 0.53 16.81 -24.87
N LEU A 779 1.50 17.38 -25.58
CA LEU A 779 2.06 16.77 -26.79
C LEU A 779 3.42 16.20 -26.44
N GLY A 780 3.52 14.88 -26.45
CA GLY A 780 4.73 14.15 -26.11
C GLY A 780 5.65 13.94 -27.32
N ILE A 781 6.92 14.27 -27.16
CA ILE A 781 7.99 14.01 -28.13
C ILE A 781 9.10 13.26 -27.38
N PRO A 782 8.94 11.94 -27.11
CA PRO A 782 9.89 11.18 -26.32
C PRO A 782 11.24 11.06 -27.03
N ILE A 783 12.33 11.17 -26.27
CA ILE A 783 13.72 11.17 -26.78
C ILE A 783 14.53 10.00 -26.19
N VAL A 784 14.49 9.79 -24.87
CA VAL A 784 15.32 8.80 -24.15
C VAL A 784 14.68 8.29 -22.84
N ALA A 785 15.18 7.16 -22.33
CA ALA A 785 14.88 6.61 -21.00
C ALA A 785 13.39 6.30 -20.75
N ASP A 786 12.79 6.88 -19.71
CA ASP A 786 11.40 6.68 -19.26
C ASP A 786 10.35 7.42 -20.12
N GLN A 787 10.81 8.23 -21.07
CA GLN A 787 9.95 9.14 -21.84
C GLN A 787 8.97 8.41 -22.77
N GLU A 788 9.37 7.27 -23.34
CA GLU A 788 8.49 6.41 -24.14
C GLU A 788 7.37 5.79 -23.29
N TYR A 789 7.69 5.38 -22.06
CA TYR A 789 6.69 4.88 -21.10
C TYR A 789 5.69 5.97 -20.69
N ASN A 790 6.19 7.16 -20.33
CA ASN A 790 5.34 8.28 -19.92
C ASN A 790 4.44 8.77 -21.06
N SER A 791 4.92 8.79 -22.30
CA SER A 791 4.13 9.25 -23.45
C SER A 791 2.98 8.30 -23.78
N GLU A 792 3.18 6.99 -23.65
CA GLU A 792 2.09 6.00 -23.74
C GLU A 792 1.03 6.16 -22.64
N GLN A 793 1.41 6.60 -21.43
CA GLN A 793 0.43 6.93 -20.39
C GLN A 793 -0.45 8.13 -20.80
N TYR A 794 0.06 9.04 -21.64
CA TYR A 794 -0.75 10.16 -22.16
C TYR A 794 -1.87 9.66 -23.08
N LEU A 795 -1.58 8.64 -23.89
CA LEU A 795 -2.58 7.96 -24.74
C LEU A 795 -3.56 7.16 -23.88
N TYR A 796 -3.06 6.42 -22.89
CA TYR A 796 -3.88 5.59 -21.99
C TYR A 796 -4.94 6.41 -21.23
N HIS A 797 -4.53 7.54 -20.66
CA HIS A 797 -5.43 8.45 -19.95
C HIS A 797 -6.16 9.43 -20.86
N GLY A 798 -5.87 9.46 -22.17
CA GLY A 798 -6.46 10.39 -23.12
C GLY A 798 -6.17 11.86 -22.81
N ILE A 799 -4.98 12.17 -22.27
CA ILE A 799 -4.55 13.51 -21.85
C ILE A 799 -3.57 14.17 -22.83
N GLY A 800 -3.15 13.45 -23.87
CA GLY A 800 -2.22 13.94 -24.87
C GLY A 800 -2.09 13.06 -26.11
N VAL A 801 -1.21 13.46 -27.02
CA VAL A 801 -0.79 12.67 -28.20
C VAL A 801 0.73 12.60 -28.28
N ILE A 802 1.24 11.61 -29.01
CA ILE A 802 2.68 11.38 -29.21
C ILE A 802 3.06 11.76 -30.64
N VAL A 803 4.22 12.40 -30.81
CA VAL A 803 4.91 12.57 -32.10
C VAL A 803 6.33 12.01 -31.95
N ASP A 804 6.66 10.98 -32.73
CA ASP A 804 7.99 10.38 -32.75
C ASP A 804 9.01 11.35 -33.39
N ILE A 805 10.07 11.68 -32.66
CA ILE A 805 11.16 12.57 -33.11
C ILE A 805 11.95 12.00 -34.31
N GLY A 806 12.03 10.67 -34.44
CA GLY A 806 12.75 10.01 -35.53
C GLY A 806 12.01 10.01 -36.86
N THR A 807 10.68 10.19 -36.83
CA THR A 807 9.81 10.23 -38.03
C THR A 807 8.98 11.52 -38.13
N ILE A 808 9.38 12.57 -37.39
CA ILE A 808 8.67 13.85 -37.31
C ILE A 808 8.64 14.56 -38.67
N THR A 809 7.48 15.12 -39.00
CA THR A 809 7.25 15.97 -40.19
C THR A 809 6.51 17.23 -39.77
N GLU A 810 6.54 18.29 -40.59
CA GLU A 810 5.70 19.47 -40.33
C GLU A 810 4.21 19.10 -40.22
N GLU A 811 3.76 18.11 -41.00
CA GLU A 811 2.39 17.60 -40.98
C GLU A 811 2.07 16.88 -39.66
N THR A 812 2.90 15.92 -39.22
CA THR A 812 2.61 15.14 -38.01
C THR A 812 2.62 16.01 -36.76
N LEU A 813 3.57 16.95 -36.65
CA LEU A 813 3.63 17.90 -35.54
C LEU A 813 2.42 18.85 -35.55
N ASN A 814 2.13 19.48 -36.69
CA ASN A 814 0.99 20.40 -36.79
C ASN A 814 -0.35 19.68 -36.55
N LYS A 815 -0.50 18.44 -37.02
CA LYS A 815 -1.67 17.60 -36.74
C LYS A 815 -1.80 17.30 -35.25
N GLY A 816 -0.72 16.92 -34.58
CA GLY A 816 -0.73 16.64 -33.14
C GLY A 816 -1.14 17.86 -32.31
N ILE A 817 -0.57 19.03 -32.62
CA ILE A 817 -0.91 20.32 -31.96
C ILE A 817 -2.40 20.65 -32.14
N ASN A 818 -2.90 20.59 -33.38
CA ASN A 818 -4.30 20.91 -33.67
C ASN A 818 -5.28 19.89 -33.08
N THR A 819 -4.92 18.60 -33.01
CA THR A 819 -5.77 17.55 -32.43
C THR A 819 -6.08 17.87 -30.96
N ILE A 820 -5.08 18.23 -30.17
CA ILE A 820 -5.26 18.56 -28.74
C ILE A 820 -5.98 19.91 -28.57
N LEU A 821 -5.67 20.91 -29.40
CA LEU A 821 -6.24 22.25 -29.25
C LEU A 821 -7.67 22.40 -29.80
N GLN A 822 -8.17 21.41 -30.55
CA GLN A 822 -9.53 21.40 -31.11
C GLN A 822 -10.47 20.42 -30.39
N ASP A 823 -9.93 19.43 -29.67
CA ASP A 823 -10.72 18.47 -28.88
C ASP A 823 -10.58 18.73 -27.37
N GLU A 824 -11.63 19.30 -26.77
CA GLU A 824 -11.74 19.52 -25.33
C GLU A 824 -11.73 18.21 -24.52
N SER A 825 -11.85 17.03 -25.13
CA SER A 825 -11.73 15.74 -24.42
C SER A 825 -10.39 15.63 -23.69
N TYR A 826 -9.28 16.04 -24.31
CA TYR A 826 -7.95 16.02 -23.68
C TYR A 826 -7.89 16.90 -22.42
N ARG A 827 -8.51 18.08 -22.47
CA ARG A 827 -8.59 19.01 -21.34
C ARG A 827 -9.49 18.47 -20.23
N ASN A 828 -10.65 17.90 -20.57
CA ASN A 828 -11.56 17.31 -19.60
C ASN A 828 -10.96 16.05 -18.95
N ASN A 829 -10.26 15.22 -19.71
CA ASN A 829 -9.58 14.02 -19.22
C ASN A 829 -8.47 14.38 -18.23
N ILE A 830 -7.60 15.36 -18.54
CA ILE A 830 -6.52 15.74 -17.62
C ILE A 830 -7.05 16.41 -16.35
N LEU A 831 -8.14 17.20 -16.43
CA LEU A 831 -8.80 17.77 -15.26
C LEU A 831 -9.46 16.68 -14.37
N ARG A 832 -10.10 15.67 -14.98
CA ARG A 832 -10.67 14.51 -14.28
C ARG A 832 -9.58 13.65 -13.63
N LEU A 833 -8.48 13.42 -14.34
CA LEU A 833 -7.32 12.69 -13.81
C LEU A 833 -6.70 13.44 -12.63
N ARG A 834 -6.46 14.75 -12.79
CA ARG A 834 -5.99 15.63 -11.70
C ARG A 834 -6.87 15.55 -10.47
N SER A 835 -8.20 15.66 -10.62
CA SER A 835 -9.11 15.62 -9.47
C SER A 835 -8.95 14.32 -8.67
N ARG A 836 -8.80 13.18 -9.35
CA ARG A 836 -8.60 11.87 -8.72
C ARG A 836 -7.21 11.68 -8.11
N MET A 837 -6.16 12.24 -8.71
CA MET A 837 -4.79 12.13 -8.19
C MET A 837 -4.51 13.08 -7.03
N LEU A 838 -5.21 14.22 -6.93
CA LEU A 838 -5.05 15.17 -5.83
C LEU A 838 -5.99 14.91 -4.65
N ASP A 839 -7.04 14.11 -4.84
CA ASP A 839 -7.97 13.69 -3.78
C ASP A 839 -7.36 12.57 -2.92
N GLN A 840 -6.46 12.96 -2.01
CA GLN A 840 -5.74 12.06 -1.10
C GLN A 840 -5.76 12.65 0.33
N PRO A 841 -5.86 11.81 1.38
CA PRO A 841 -6.02 12.27 2.78
C PRO A 841 -4.76 12.88 3.40
N GLN A 842 -3.60 12.74 2.76
CA GLN A 842 -2.31 13.30 3.17
C GLN A 842 -1.58 13.79 1.93
N THR A 843 -0.88 14.92 2.03
CA THR A 843 0.05 15.33 0.98
C THR A 843 1.22 14.33 0.86
N PRO A 844 1.89 14.27 -0.31
CA PRO A 844 3.05 13.40 -0.51
C PRO A 844 4.16 13.60 0.52
N LEU A 845 4.39 14.84 0.96
CA LEU A 845 5.43 15.18 1.94
C LEU A 845 5.07 14.72 3.35
N GLU A 846 3.83 14.96 3.80
CA GLU A 846 3.36 14.49 5.12
C GLU A 846 3.43 12.97 5.23
N ARG A 847 3.06 12.26 4.16
CA ARG A 847 3.16 10.81 4.07
C ARG A 847 4.61 10.32 4.16
N ALA A 848 5.52 10.91 3.40
CA ALA A 848 6.94 10.56 3.43
C ALA A 848 7.54 10.77 4.83
N VAL A 849 7.28 11.94 5.44
CA VAL A 849 7.73 12.27 6.79
C VAL A 849 7.17 11.29 7.82
N TRP A 850 5.87 11.00 7.79
CA TRP A 850 5.23 10.08 8.75
C TRP A 850 5.86 8.68 8.70
N TRP A 851 6.13 8.17 7.49
CA TRP A 851 6.76 6.87 7.28
C TRP A 851 8.26 6.87 7.61
N THR A 852 8.99 7.96 7.34
CA THR A 852 10.38 8.11 7.80
C THR A 852 10.47 8.07 9.32
N GLU A 853 9.61 8.83 10.00
CA GLU A 853 9.52 8.82 11.46
C GLU A 853 8.99 7.48 12.00
N TYR A 854 8.21 6.72 11.23
CA TYR A 854 7.81 5.35 11.57
C TYR A 854 9.02 4.42 11.62
N VAL A 855 9.85 4.41 10.58
CA VAL A 855 11.08 3.59 10.53
C VAL A 855 12.00 3.92 11.71
N ILE A 856 12.11 5.21 12.07
CA ILE A 856 12.88 5.68 13.24
C ILE A 856 12.26 5.17 14.56
N ARG A 857 10.96 5.41 14.79
CA ARG A 857 10.24 5.01 16.02
C ARG A 857 10.25 3.51 16.29
N HIS A 858 10.41 2.69 15.25
CA HIS A 858 10.37 1.23 15.34
C HIS A 858 11.72 0.56 15.04
N SER A 859 12.81 1.34 14.97
CA SER A 859 14.18 0.86 14.69
C SER A 859 14.26 -0.03 13.44
N GLY A 860 13.46 0.31 12.41
CA GLY A 860 13.25 -0.48 11.21
C GLY A 860 11.78 -0.59 10.80
N ALA A 861 11.54 -1.24 9.66
CA ALA A 861 10.20 -1.57 9.16
C ALA A 861 10.14 -2.97 8.52
N ARG A 862 11.08 -3.87 8.83
CA ARG A 862 11.05 -5.28 8.36
C ARG A 862 9.74 -6.00 8.66
N HIS A 863 9.06 -5.63 9.75
CA HIS A 863 7.75 -6.15 10.16
C HIS A 863 6.61 -5.74 9.22
N LEU A 864 6.83 -4.83 8.26
CA LEU A 864 5.87 -4.47 7.20
C LEU A 864 6.10 -5.20 5.88
N ARG A 865 7.11 -6.07 5.78
CA ARG A 865 7.35 -6.89 4.58
C ARG A 865 6.23 -7.92 4.40
N ALA A 866 5.87 -8.16 3.15
CA ALA A 866 5.04 -9.30 2.77
C ALA A 866 5.78 -10.63 3.01
N SER A 867 5.04 -11.70 3.28
CA SER A 867 5.59 -13.06 3.38
C SER A 867 6.44 -13.48 2.17
N ALA A 868 6.12 -12.99 0.96
CA ALA A 868 6.85 -13.30 -0.27
C ALA A 868 8.15 -12.48 -0.48
N ALA A 869 8.50 -11.57 0.43
CA ALA A 869 9.66 -10.69 0.29
C ALA A 869 10.98 -11.48 0.23
N ASN A 870 11.82 -11.19 -0.76
CA ASN A 870 13.09 -11.89 -1.03
C ASN A 870 12.96 -13.39 -1.38
N MET A 871 11.75 -13.88 -1.64
CA MET A 871 11.58 -15.25 -2.15
C MET A 871 11.93 -15.30 -3.64
N SER A 872 12.73 -16.30 -4.00
CA SER A 872 12.91 -16.66 -5.40
C SER A 872 11.65 -17.31 -5.98
N TRP A 873 11.50 -17.27 -7.30
CA TRP A 873 10.33 -17.84 -7.99
C TRP A 873 10.09 -19.33 -7.67
N HIS A 874 11.16 -20.11 -7.47
CA HIS A 874 11.04 -21.55 -7.18
C HIS A 874 10.66 -21.86 -5.73
N GLN A 875 10.99 -20.95 -4.79
CA GLN A 875 10.47 -20.99 -3.41
C GLN A 875 9.00 -20.56 -3.40
N TYR A 876 8.66 -19.48 -4.12
CA TYR A 876 7.29 -18.98 -4.19
C TYR A 876 6.31 -20.02 -4.77
N TYR A 877 6.71 -20.77 -5.79
CA TYR A 877 5.91 -21.85 -6.37
C TYR A 877 6.12 -23.23 -5.70
N GLU A 878 6.87 -23.30 -4.58
CA GLU A 878 7.14 -24.54 -3.83
C GLU A 878 7.56 -25.71 -4.74
N LEU A 879 8.53 -25.50 -5.64
CA LEU A 879 8.85 -26.51 -6.66
C LEU A 879 9.32 -27.85 -6.08
N GLU A 880 9.91 -27.84 -4.88
CA GLU A 880 10.27 -29.05 -4.14
C GLU A 880 9.02 -29.91 -3.84
N LEU A 881 7.94 -29.28 -3.37
CA LEU A 881 6.62 -29.91 -3.15
C LEU A 881 6.05 -30.47 -4.46
N VAL A 882 6.14 -29.70 -5.54
CA VAL A 882 5.68 -30.12 -6.88
C VAL A 882 6.48 -31.34 -7.37
N ILE A 883 7.80 -31.35 -7.19
CA ILE A 883 8.66 -32.48 -7.55
C ILE A 883 8.29 -33.73 -6.74
N TYR A 884 8.08 -33.61 -5.42
CA TYR A 884 7.64 -34.73 -4.59
C TYR A 884 6.29 -35.29 -5.03
N LEU A 885 5.33 -34.43 -5.38
CA LEU A 885 4.02 -34.85 -5.91
C LEU A 885 4.15 -35.57 -7.26
N VAL A 886 4.93 -35.04 -8.19
CA VAL A 886 5.17 -35.68 -9.50
C VAL A 886 5.85 -37.04 -9.33
N LEU A 887 6.86 -37.14 -8.48
CA LEU A 887 7.53 -38.42 -8.19
C LEU A 887 6.58 -39.44 -7.54
N ALA A 888 5.70 -39.00 -6.63
CA ALA A 888 4.69 -39.86 -6.01
C ALA A 888 3.69 -40.40 -7.06
N VAL A 889 3.20 -39.56 -7.97
CA VAL A 889 2.30 -39.96 -9.07
C VAL A 889 2.99 -40.92 -10.04
N LEU A 890 4.22 -40.63 -10.46
CA LEU A 890 4.99 -41.53 -11.34
C LEU A 890 5.27 -42.89 -10.68
N THR A 891 5.54 -42.90 -9.38
CA THR A 891 5.70 -44.14 -8.60
C THR A 891 4.39 -44.93 -8.55
N ALA A 892 3.27 -44.28 -8.24
CA ALA A 892 1.95 -44.90 -8.19
C ALA A 892 1.52 -45.48 -9.54
N LEU A 893 1.74 -44.75 -10.64
CA LEU A 893 1.49 -45.22 -12.01
C LEU A 893 2.37 -46.42 -12.36
N THR A 894 3.65 -46.40 -11.98
CA THR A 894 4.58 -47.51 -12.23
C THR A 894 4.18 -48.77 -11.45
N LEU A 895 3.75 -48.62 -10.19
CA LEU A 895 3.19 -49.70 -9.38
C LEU A 895 1.88 -50.23 -9.98
N ALA A 896 0.96 -49.36 -10.38
CA ALA A 896 -0.30 -49.75 -11.02
C ALA A 896 -0.06 -50.52 -12.33
N CYS A 897 0.82 -50.02 -13.21
CA CYS A 897 1.24 -50.70 -14.43
C CYS A 897 1.93 -52.05 -14.13
N SER A 898 2.74 -52.15 -13.08
CA SER A 898 3.38 -53.39 -12.66
C SER A 898 2.37 -54.42 -12.13
N VAL A 899 1.37 -53.97 -11.36
CA VAL A 899 0.26 -54.82 -10.89
C VAL A 899 -0.61 -55.28 -12.06
N ILE A 900 -0.99 -54.38 -12.97
CA ILE A 900 -1.74 -54.69 -14.19
C ILE A 900 -0.96 -55.69 -15.05
N TYR A 901 0.33 -55.48 -15.28
CA TYR A 901 1.20 -56.41 -16.02
C TYR A 901 1.26 -57.78 -15.34
N CYS A 902 1.41 -57.84 -14.01
CA CYS A 902 1.39 -59.09 -13.25
C CYS A 902 0.03 -59.81 -13.32
N LEU A 903 -1.08 -59.07 -13.32
CA LEU A 903 -2.44 -59.62 -13.48
C LEU A 903 -2.67 -60.12 -14.91
N LEU A 904 -2.33 -59.32 -15.93
CA LEU A 904 -2.39 -59.71 -17.34
C LEU A 904 -1.53 -60.95 -17.61
N LYS A 905 -0.34 -61.04 -17.04
CA LYS A 905 0.55 -62.22 -17.13
C LYS A 905 -0.03 -63.47 -16.46
N LYS A 906 -0.87 -63.32 -15.42
CA LYS A 906 -1.59 -64.42 -14.78
C LYS A 906 -2.85 -64.84 -15.55
N VAL A 907 -3.60 -63.88 -16.10
CA VAL A 907 -4.87 -64.11 -16.83
C VAL A 907 -4.61 -64.61 -18.25
N PHE A 908 -3.76 -63.92 -19.01
CA PHE A 908 -3.32 -64.30 -20.36
C PHE A 908 -2.04 -65.13 -20.30
N GLY A 909 -2.00 -66.11 -19.39
CA GLY A 909 -0.83 -66.95 -19.17
C GLY A 909 -0.28 -67.50 -20.48
N PHE A 910 0.88 -66.98 -20.90
CA PHE A 910 1.58 -67.47 -22.08
C PHE A 910 2.03 -68.90 -21.79
N GLU A 911 1.20 -69.88 -22.18
CA GLU A 911 1.65 -71.24 -22.43
C GLU A 911 2.69 -71.17 -23.55
N ARG A 912 3.96 -70.98 -23.17
CA ARG A 912 5.07 -71.46 -23.99
C ARG A 912 4.93 -72.97 -24.06
N LYS A 913 4.18 -73.46 -25.06
CA LYS A 913 4.28 -74.84 -25.54
C LYS A 913 5.70 -75.07 -26.02
N VAL A 914 6.55 -75.50 -25.10
CA VAL A 914 7.85 -76.08 -25.42
C VAL A 914 7.55 -77.33 -26.23
N LYS A 915 7.78 -77.26 -27.54
CA LYS A 915 7.93 -78.49 -28.34
C LYS A 915 9.12 -79.25 -27.74
N LYS A 916 8.85 -80.39 -27.11
CA LYS A 916 9.83 -81.48 -27.08
C LYS A 916 9.97 -82.02 -28.51
N ASN A 917 11.17 -82.51 -28.81
CA ASN A 917 11.59 -83.05 -30.12
C ASN A 917 10.55 -83.97 -30.75
#